data_AF-C5DMU0-F1
#
_entry.id   AF-C5DMU0-F1
#
_cell.length_a   1.000
_cell.length_b   1.000
_cell.length_c   1.000
_cell.angle_alpha   90.00
_cell.angle_beta   90.00
_cell.angle_gamma   90.00
#
_symmetry.space_group_name_H-M   'P 1'
#
loop_
_entity.id
_entity.type
_entity.pdbx_description
1 polymer ?
#
loop_
_entity_poly.entity_id
_entity_poly.type
_entity_poly.pdbx_seq_one_letter_code
_entity_poly.pdbx_strand_id
1 'polypeptide(L)'
;MKFIALVSGGKDSCYSILHSIRQGHELVALGNLYPADESQQELDSFMFQTVGHNIVNMYEKCTGLPLFRHAIRPKTSRNVALHYYPTDEDEIEDLLELLKEAKRKMPEIEAVNAGAILSSYQRTRVEDVCSRLGLVALSYLWQRDQQQLMTEMCGMSKLPGEERSPKMDARIIKTAAVGLDDRHLGKSLPEVFPALQKLNQLYDVHICGEGGEFETMVFDAPFFFNGYLAPKVIQIEGRESSDGVFSSLMGATYVERPNKLTMSKMLENLPVPPPLEESWMEMLKEMSTIGFETNDNAIDSSTQPSSLYFPETSKNRVGNLLYVSNITPRKGSTVKEKAQNILDELGTLLADQKVSPSQIMASSLLLSDMSDFHQVNEIYSAFFQVKHVGPLPPARACVGSSLIGEKNSLQLSVVIDLASQLDTVHTMTLNKSKGGLHVQGRSYWAPCNIGPYSQAIWNANDANKISFISGQIALIPSSMQLAESLKTGASQYVSQSVLSLRHFDTLKQTIGSQKQISMVCYVSQKYMASIVARTWSLYCKELASKSEHWFHRELADPRNLIIAKVSSLPKDALCEWGGVTCSRFVTEEDDEDTIPFSSIKEDSGNEFKATVRGNGDTRCYKTLYVDSKDELNKFFKNQGHSQVTLFCQPSNQVLHAKNVEFVPVEKVYDYKGKERLAGLFVMY
;
A
#
# COMPACT_ATOMS: atom_id res chain seq x y z
N MET A 1 11.72 14.90 -9.21
CA MET A 1 11.90 13.81 -10.19
C MET A 1 11.40 14.29 -11.53
N LYS A 2 12.14 13.99 -12.59
CA LYS A 2 11.69 14.17 -13.98
C LYS A 2 10.88 12.95 -14.42
N PHE A 3 9.72 13.16 -15.02
CA PHE A 3 8.80 12.09 -15.36
C PHE A 3 8.33 12.12 -16.81
N ILE A 4 8.10 10.92 -17.35
CA ILE A 4 7.33 10.68 -18.58
C ILE A 4 5.88 10.39 -18.21
N ALA A 5 4.92 11.01 -18.89
CA ALA A 5 3.51 10.74 -18.66
C ALA A 5 2.95 9.76 -19.69
N LEU A 6 2.33 8.67 -19.22
CA LEU A 6 1.54 7.80 -20.09
C LEU A 6 0.23 8.50 -20.43
N VAL A 7 0.05 8.85 -21.70
CA VAL A 7 -1.11 9.58 -22.21
C VAL A 7 -1.93 8.72 -23.17
N SER A 8 -3.22 8.58 -22.88
CA SER A 8 -4.22 8.06 -23.82
C SER A 8 -4.98 9.18 -24.54
N GLY A 9 -4.82 10.43 -24.08
CA GLY A 9 -5.66 11.56 -24.46
C GLY A 9 -6.89 11.74 -23.55
N GLY A 10 -7.19 10.77 -22.68
CA GLY A 10 -8.30 10.85 -21.74
C GLY A 10 -8.07 11.79 -20.56
N LYS A 11 -9.19 12.18 -19.91
CA LYS A 11 -9.24 13.07 -18.75
C LYS A 11 -8.31 12.63 -17.62
N ASP A 12 -8.24 11.33 -17.35
CA ASP A 12 -7.52 10.80 -16.17
C ASP A 12 -6.01 10.92 -16.34
N SER A 13 -5.51 10.59 -17.54
CA SER A 13 -4.10 10.76 -17.88
C SER A 13 -3.68 12.24 -17.77
N CYS A 14 -4.49 13.16 -18.29
CA CYS A 14 -4.18 14.59 -18.26
C CYS A 14 -4.30 15.20 -16.86
N TYR A 15 -5.29 14.77 -16.07
CA TYR A 15 -5.47 15.26 -14.70
C TYR A 15 -4.38 14.72 -13.76
N SER A 16 -3.93 13.47 -13.96
CA SER A 16 -2.81 12.88 -13.20
C SER A 16 -1.49 13.62 -13.43
N ILE A 17 -1.27 14.16 -14.65
CA ILE A 17 -0.13 15.03 -14.94
C ILE A 17 -0.16 16.29 -14.07
N LEU A 18 -1.33 16.94 -13.93
CA LEU A 18 -1.47 18.14 -13.11
C LEU A 18 -1.10 17.87 -11.64
N HIS A 19 -1.55 16.75 -11.10
CA HIS A 19 -1.19 16.34 -9.75
C HIS A 19 0.30 16.04 -9.60
N SER A 20 0.93 15.37 -10.58
CA SER A 20 2.37 15.12 -10.55
C SER A 20 3.16 16.43 -10.53
N ILE A 21 2.79 17.40 -11.35
CA ILE A 21 3.45 18.72 -11.38
C ILE A 21 3.18 19.47 -10.06
N ARG A 22 1.97 19.40 -9.51
CA ARG A 22 1.61 20.02 -8.22
C ARG A 22 2.42 19.48 -7.04
N GLN A 23 2.91 18.24 -7.15
CA GLN A 23 3.79 17.58 -6.18
C GLN A 23 5.29 17.86 -6.43
N GLY A 24 5.61 18.79 -7.34
CA GLY A 24 6.98 19.22 -7.62
C GLY A 24 7.73 18.31 -8.60
N HIS A 25 7.03 17.45 -9.34
CA HIS A 25 7.64 16.66 -10.42
C HIS A 25 7.67 17.46 -11.73
N GLU A 26 8.67 17.21 -12.56
CA GLU A 26 8.88 17.91 -13.83
C GLU A 26 8.47 17.00 -15.01
N LEU A 27 7.48 17.43 -15.79
CA LEU A 27 7.05 16.71 -16.99
C LEU A 27 8.07 16.94 -18.11
N VAL A 28 8.73 15.88 -18.58
CA VAL A 28 9.79 15.98 -19.61
C VAL A 28 9.46 15.28 -20.91
N ALA A 29 8.54 14.32 -20.91
CA ALA A 29 8.15 13.55 -22.09
C ALA A 29 6.73 12.98 -21.96
N LEU A 30 6.17 12.57 -23.09
CA LEU A 30 4.91 11.85 -23.19
C LEU A 30 5.16 10.45 -23.76
N GLY A 31 4.43 9.46 -23.28
CA GLY A 31 4.44 8.09 -23.80
C GLY A 31 3.02 7.65 -24.18
N ASN A 32 2.85 7.04 -25.34
CA ASN A 32 1.55 6.56 -25.81
C ASN A 32 1.68 5.18 -26.46
N LEU A 33 0.84 4.24 -26.05
CA LEU A 33 0.64 2.99 -26.77
C LEU A 33 -0.60 3.13 -27.67
N TYR A 34 -0.49 2.64 -28.90
CA TYR A 34 -1.52 2.84 -29.93
C TYR A 34 -1.69 1.61 -30.82
N PRO A 35 -2.83 1.46 -31.51
CA PRO A 35 -3.04 0.34 -32.42
C PRO A 35 -2.03 0.27 -33.56
N ALA A 36 -1.47 -0.91 -33.83
CA ALA A 36 -0.58 -1.12 -34.97
C ALA A 36 -1.26 -0.84 -36.32
N ASP A 37 -2.56 -1.11 -36.41
CA ASP A 37 -3.41 -0.67 -37.52
C ASP A 37 -4.11 0.65 -37.10
N GLU A 38 -3.56 1.79 -37.54
CA GLU A 38 -4.10 3.12 -37.20
C GLU A 38 -5.51 3.37 -37.77
N SER A 39 -6.01 2.51 -38.68
CA SER A 39 -7.40 2.58 -39.13
C SER A 39 -8.38 2.02 -38.09
N GLN A 40 -7.90 1.21 -37.13
CA GLN A 40 -8.69 0.69 -36.03
C GLN A 40 -8.69 1.65 -34.84
N GLN A 41 -9.88 2.04 -34.38
CA GLN A 41 -10.03 2.92 -33.21
C GLN A 41 -9.98 2.14 -31.88
N GLU A 42 -10.38 0.87 -31.86
CA GLU A 42 -10.53 0.07 -30.64
C GLU A 42 -9.91 -1.33 -30.78
N LEU A 43 -9.12 -1.75 -29.79
CA LEU A 43 -8.39 -3.02 -29.76
C LEU A 43 -8.84 -3.99 -28.66
N ASP A 44 -9.87 -3.64 -27.88
CA ASP A 44 -10.30 -4.37 -26.67
C ASP A 44 -9.15 -4.61 -25.66
N SER A 45 -8.28 -3.61 -25.47
CA SER A 45 -7.20 -3.66 -24.47
C SER A 45 -7.76 -3.39 -23.07
N PHE A 46 -7.36 -4.22 -22.10
CA PHE A 46 -7.73 -4.01 -20.69
C PHE A 46 -6.91 -2.89 -20.03
N MET A 47 -5.76 -2.55 -20.61
CA MET A 47 -4.83 -1.58 -20.04
C MET A 47 -4.95 -0.19 -20.68
N PHE A 48 -5.11 -0.11 -22.01
CA PHE A 48 -4.91 1.12 -22.75
C PHE A 48 -6.17 1.55 -23.51
N GLN A 49 -6.61 2.79 -23.28
CA GLN A 49 -7.54 3.46 -24.16
C GLN A 49 -6.87 3.71 -25.52
N THR A 50 -7.49 3.23 -26.59
CA THR A 50 -7.04 3.45 -27.98
C THR A 50 -7.93 4.40 -28.76
N VAL A 51 -9.15 4.69 -28.26
CA VAL A 51 -10.07 5.61 -28.92
C VAL A 51 -9.51 7.04 -28.86
N GLY A 52 -9.44 7.71 -30.01
CA GLY A 52 -8.88 9.06 -30.12
C GLY A 52 -7.35 9.13 -30.18
N HIS A 53 -6.65 7.99 -30.31
CA HIS A 53 -5.18 7.94 -30.38
C HIS A 53 -4.59 8.77 -31.52
N ASN A 54 -5.34 8.98 -32.61
CA ASN A 54 -4.96 9.80 -33.76
C ASN A 54 -4.71 11.28 -33.36
N ILE A 55 -5.45 11.78 -32.37
CA ILE A 55 -5.32 13.16 -31.87
C ILE A 55 -4.09 13.31 -30.97
N VAL A 56 -3.68 12.25 -30.26
CA VAL A 56 -2.55 12.27 -29.33
C VAL A 56 -1.24 12.65 -30.03
N ASN A 57 -1.08 12.33 -31.32
CA ASN A 57 0.06 12.79 -32.14
C ASN A 57 0.26 14.31 -32.12
N MET A 58 -0.80 15.09 -31.92
CA MET A 58 -0.71 16.55 -31.87
C MET A 58 -0.22 17.07 -30.51
N TYR A 59 -0.15 16.23 -29.47
CA TYR A 59 0.25 16.65 -28.13
C TYR A 59 1.71 17.10 -28.06
N GLU A 60 2.61 16.52 -28.87
CA GLU A 60 3.99 16.99 -28.99
C GLU A 60 4.03 18.47 -29.42
N LYS A 61 3.17 18.86 -30.38
CA LYS A 61 3.06 20.26 -30.82
C LYS A 61 2.46 21.16 -29.73
N CYS A 62 1.42 20.70 -29.04
CA CYS A 62 0.74 21.43 -27.96
C CYS A 62 1.63 21.68 -26.74
N THR A 63 2.44 20.69 -26.36
CA THR A 63 3.29 20.74 -25.17
C THR A 63 4.71 21.23 -25.48
N GLY A 64 5.21 20.97 -26.69
CA GLY A 64 6.62 21.15 -27.02
C GLY A 64 7.53 20.09 -26.39
N LEU A 65 6.98 18.97 -25.92
CA LEU A 65 7.71 17.87 -25.29
C LEU A 65 7.75 16.64 -26.21
N PRO A 66 8.84 15.86 -26.19
CA PRO A 66 8.94 14.63 -26.98
C PRO A 66 7.79 13.66 -26.70
N LEU A 67 7.19 13.12 -27.77
CA LEU A 67 6.19 12.06 -27.70
C LEU A 67 6.78 10.73 -28.19
N PHE A 68 6.95 9.78 -27.27
CA PHE A 68 7.30 8.40 -27.59
C PHE A 68 6.03 7.60 -27.87
N ARG A 69 5.99 6.91 -29.01
CA ARG A 69 4.85 6.04 -29.36
C ARG A 69 5.33 4.64 -29.66
N HIS A 70 4.58 3.64 -29.17
CA HIS A 70 4.83 2.23 -29.46
C HIS A 70 3.52 1.55 -29.87
N ALA A 71 3.55 0.79 -30.96
CA ALA A 71 2.38 0.09 -31.46
C ALA A 71 2.08 -1.14 -30.60
N ILE A 72 0.80 -1.43 -30.35
CA ILE A 72 0.31 -2.66 -29.73
C ILE A 72 -0.56 -3.42 -30.71
N ARG A 73 -0.60 -4.74 -30.55
CA ARG A 73 -1.38 -5.65 -31.40
C ARG A 73 -2.72 -5.99 -30.72
N PRO A 74 -3.78 -6.32 -31.48
CA PRO A 74 -5.01 -6.79 -30.87
C PRO A 74 -4.80 -8.06 -30.00
N LYS A 75 -5.62 -8.21 -28.97
CA LYS A 75 -5.69 -9.43 -28.12
C LYS A 75 -4.41 -9.76 -27.34
N THR A 76 -3.61 -8.76 -26.96
CA THR A 76 -2.35 -8.95 -26.22
C THR A 76 -2.46 -8.81 -24.69
N SER A 77 -3.65 -8.65 -24.12
CA SER A 77 -3.85 -8.76 -22.66
C SER A 77 -3.81 -10.24 -22.23
N ARG A 78 -2.61 -10.82 -22.07
CA ARG A 78 -2.37 -12.26 -21.86
C ARG A 78 -2.41 -12.63 -20.39
N ASN A 79 -1.72 -11.86 -19.56
CA ASN A 79 -1.78 -11.99 -18.12
C ASN A 79 -2.96 -11.16 -17.61
N VAL A 80 -4.01 -11.83 -17.15
CA VAL A 80 -5.17 -11.17 -16.52
C VAL A 80 -5.17 -11.26 -14.99
N ALA A 81 -4.07 -11.72 -14.38
CA ALA A 81 -3.96 -11.77 -12.93
C ALA A 81 -3.92 -10.36 -12.32
N LEU A 82 -4.38 -10.27 -11.06
CA LEU A 82 -4.39 -9.02 -10.30
C LEU A 82 -2.98 -8.46 -10.07
N HIS A 83 -2.03 -9.35 -9.75
CA HIS A 83 -0.62 -9.02 -9.61
C HIS A 83 0.11 -9.48 -10.85
N TYR A 84 0.69 -8.52 -11.57
CA TYR A 84 1.40 -8.82 -12.80
C TYR A 84 2.72 -9.53 -12.53
N TYR A 85 3.09 -10.41 -13.44
CA TYR A 85 4.42 -10.97 -13.57
C TYR A 85 4.76 -11.00 -15.06
N PRO A 86 6.04 -10.84 -15.45
CA PRO A 86 6.45 -10.80 -16.85
C PRO A 86 5.88 -11.98 -17.63
N THR A 87 5.20 -11.67 -18.74
CA THR A 87 4.49 -12.65 -19.55
C THR A 87 4.78 -12.38 -21.02
N ASP A 88 5.27 -13.40 -21.73
CA ASP A 88 5.61 -13.28 -23.13
C ASP A 88 4.39 -12.88 -23.98
N GLU A 89 4.62 -12.00 -24.97
CA GLU A 89 3.61 -11.47 -25.89
C GLU A 89 2.47 -10.66 -25.23
N ASP A 90 2.65 -10.25 -23.97
CA ASP A 90 1.71 -9.39 -23.26
C ASP A 90 1.93 -7.90 -23.60
N GLU A 91 0.85 -7.11 -23.67
CA GLU A 91 0.91 -5.67 -23.96
C GLU A 91 1.75 -4.86 -22.97
N ILE A 92 2.00 -5.41 -21.78
CA ILE A 92 2.86 -4.77 -20.77
C ILE A 92 4.35 -4.88 -21.14
N GLU A 93 4.75 -5.87 -21.94
CA GLU A 93 6.11 -5.92 -22.50
C GLU A 93 6.29 -4.88 -23.62
N ASP A 94 5.22 -4.49 -24.34
CA ASP A 94 5.26 -3.35 -25.26
C ASP A 94 5.43 -2.02 -24.50
N LEU A 95 4.79 -1.87 -23.33
CA LEU A 95 5.00 -0.72 -22.43
C LEU A 95 6.44 -0.68 -21.91
N LEU A 96 7.03 -1.83 -21.60
CA LEU A 96 8.44 -1.91 -21.21
C LEU A 96 9.35 -1.39 -22.32
N GLU A 97 9.16 -1.83 -23.56
CA GLU A 97 10.02 -1.40 -24.68
C GLU A 97 9.86 0.10 -24.98
N LEU A 98 8.63 0.65 -24.91
CA LEU A 98 8.38 2.09 -24.98
C LEU A 98 9.22 2.86 -23.94
N LEU A 99 9.10 2.48 -22.66
CA LEU A 99 9.75 3.20 -21.56
C LEU A 99 11.26 3.00 -21.55
N LYS A 100 11.74 1.83 -21.98
CA LYS A 100 13.16 1.53 -22.18
C LYS A 100 13.76 2.38 -23.29
N GLU A 101 13.05 2.58 -24.40
CA GLU A 101 13.48 3.50 -25.45
C GLU A 101 13.52 4.94 -24.95
N ALA A 102 12.46 5.40 -24.27
CA ALA A 102 12.39 6.73 -23.70
C ALA A 102 13.55 6.99 -22.73
N LYS A 103 13.81 6.07 -21.79
CA LYS A 103 14.92 6.16 -20.84
C LYS A 103 16.29 6.11 -21.52
N ARG A 104 16.44 5.35 -22.61
CA ARG A 104 17.69 5.33 -23.40
C ARG A 104 17.96 6.69 -24.06
N LYS A 105 16.93 7.34 -24.59
CA LYS A 105 17.03 8.66 -25.24
C LYS A 105 17.08 9.82 -24.22
N MET A 106 16.48 9.65 -23.05
CA MET A 106 16.39 10.61 -21.96
C MET A 106 16.73 9.94 -20.61
N PRO A 107 18.03 9.73 -20.32
CA PRO A 107 18.47 9.02 -19.11
C PRO A 107 18.08 9.69 -17.79
N GLU A 108 17.71 10.98 -17.83
CA GLU A 108 17.25 11.75 -16.70
C GLU A 108 15.81 11.42 -16.25
N ILE A 109 15.07 10.59 -16.99
CA ILE A 109 13.74 10.13 -16.57
C ILE A 109 13.89 9.22 -15.34
N GLU A 110 13.22 9.62 -14.26
CA GLU A 110 13.25 8.94 -12.95
C GLU A 110 11.89 8.32 -12.59
N ALA A 111 10.81 8.75 -13.25
CA ALA A 111 9.45 8.37 -12.91
C ALA A 111 8.51 8.27 -14.12
N VAL A 112 7.42 7.53 -13.95
CA VAL A 112 6.34 7.35 -14.93
C VAL A 112 5.02 7.76 -14.30
N ASN A 113 4.29 8.68 -14.91
CA ASN A 113 2.95 9.06 -14.47
C ASN A 113 1.87 8.21 -15.15
N ALA A 114 0.88 7.76 -14.38
CA ALA A 114 -0.26 7.00 -14.88
C ALA A 114 -1.59 7.56 -14.32
N GLY A 115 -2.65 7.45 -15.13
CA GLY A 115 -3.98 8.00 -14.84
C GLY A 115 -4.97 7.05 -14.14
N ALA A 116 -4.54 5.88 -13.64
CA ALA A 116 -5.47 4.91 -13.06
C ALA A 116 -6.12 5.44 -11.76
N ILE A 117 -7.46 5.33 -11.64
CA ILE A 117 -8.22 5.77 -10.45
C ILE A 117 -8.51 4.58 -9.54
N LEU A 118 -9.27 3.56 -9.95
CA LEU A 118 -9.57 2.41 -9.08
C LEU A 118 -8.78 1.15 -9.45
N SER A 119 -8.50 0.96 -10.74
CA SER A 119 -7.95 -0.28 -11.26
C SER A 119 -6.59 -0.66 -10.67
N SER A 120 -6.61 -1.59 -9.72
CA SER A 120 -5.38 -2.24 -9.22
C SER A 120 -4.69 -3.03 -10.33
N TYR A 121 -5.44 -3.54 -11.32
CA TYR A 121 -4.91 -4.22 -12.50
C TYR A 121 -3.96 -3.32 -13.30
N GLN A 122 -4.38 -2.08 -13.58
CA GLN A 122 -3.56 -1.13 -14.35
C GLN A 122 -2.35 -0.65 -13.55
N ARG A 123 -2.55 -0.38 -12.25
CA ARG A 123 -1.49 0.07 -11.35
C ARG A 123 -0.35 -0.93 -11.26
N THR A 124 -0.63 -2.21 -10.97
CA THR A 124 0.41 -3.21 -10.72
C THR A 124 1.30 -3.46 -11.94
N ARG A 125 0.74 -3.29 -13.15
CA ARG A 125 1.48 -3.42 -14.42
C ARG A 125 2.45 -2.27 -14.65
N VAL A 126 2.00 -1.04 -14.40
CA VAL A 126 2.90 0.13 -14.47
C VAL A 126 3.98 0.04 -13.40
N GLU A 127 3.64 -0.38 -12.18
CA GLU A 127 4.59 -0.59 -11.09
C GLU A 127 5.65 -1.66 -11.42
N ASP A 128 5.26 -2.79 -12.04
CA ASP A 128 6.20 -3.84 -12.48
C ASP A 128 7.22 -3.29 -13.50
N VAL A 129 6.74 -2.65 -14.57
CA VAL A 129 7.62 -2.06 -15.60
C VAL A 129 8.54 -1.01 -15.00
N CYS A 130 8.01 -0.16 -14.11
CA CYS A 130 8.82 0.82 -13.38
C CYS A 130 9.91 0.14 -12.54
N SER A 131 9.56 -0.91 -11.80
CA SER A 131 10.50 -1.67 -10.97
C SER A 131 11.64 -2.26 -11.80
N ARG A 132 11.33 -2.88 -12.95
CA ARG A 132 12.32 -3.48 -13.88
C ARG A 132 13.26 -2.45 -14.50
N LEU A 133 12.78 -1.22 -14.70
CA LEU A 133 13.57 -0.13 -15.26
C LEU A 133 14.23 0.76 -14.18
N GLY A 134 14.00 0.52 -12.89
CA GLY A 134 14.48 1.41 -11.82
C GLY A 134 13.86 2.82 -11.92
N LEU A 135 12.56 2.88 -12.17
CA LEU A 135 11.72 4.09 -12.21
C LEU A 135 10.70 4.06 -11.07
N VAL A 136 10.15 5.23 -10.73
CA VAL A 136 9.06 5.37 -9.75
C VAL A 136 7.73 5.59 -10.47
N ALA A 137 6.70 4.81 -10.13
CA ALA A 137 5.34 5.06 -10.61
C ALA A 137 4.68 6.22 -9.83
N LEU A 138 4.04 7.15 -10.54
CA LEU A 138 3.26 8.27 -9.98
C LEU A 138 1.78 8.08 -10.34
N SER A 139 0.99 7.63 -9.37
CA SER A 139 -0.42 7.26 -9.53
C SER A 139 -1.28 8.07 -8.57
N TYR A 140 -1.26 9.40 -8.71
CA TYR A 140 -1.89 10.31 -7.76
C TYR A 140 -3.42 10.24 -7.72
N LEU A 141 -4.06 9.70 -8.76
CA LEU A 141 -5.52 9.52 -8.78
C LEU A 141 -5.96 8.20 -8.12
N TRP A 142 -5.01 7.30 -7.81
CA TRP A 142 -5.33 5.97 -7.35
C TRP A 142 -6.02 5.98 -5.98
N GLN A 143 -7.12 5.23 -5.85
CA GLN A 143 -7.97 5.10 -4.65
C GLN A 143 -8.59 6.43 -4.17
N ARG A 144 -8.70 7.44 -5.04
CA ARG A 144 -9.46 8.66 -4.74
C ARG A 144 -10.97 8.41 -4.85
N ASP A 145 -11.75 9.13 -4.05
CA ASP A 145 -13.22 9.14 -4.17
C ASP A 145 -13.65 9.69 -5.54
N GLN A 146 -14.47 8.93 -6.27
CA GLN A 146 -14.85 9.27 -7.65
C GLN A 146 -15.72 10.52 -7.75
N GLN A 147 -16.64 10.72 -6.80
CA GLN A 147 -17.56 11.85 -6.80
C GLN A 147 -16.78 13.14 -6.54
N GLN A 148 -15.90 13.14 -5.53
CA GLN A 148 -15.00 14.24 -5.24
C GLN A 148 -14.07 14.51 -6.44
N LEU A 149 -13.41 13.47 -6.96
CA LEU A 149 -12.47 13.60 -8.06
C LEU A 149 -13.11 14.20 -9.32
N MET A 150 -14.29 13.73 -9.74
CA MET A 150 -14.98 14.30 -10.89
C MET A 150 -15.44 15.75 -10.63
N THR A 151 -15.88 16.06 -9.41
CA THR A 151 -16.23 17.44 -9.03
C THR A 151 -15.02 18.37 -9.19
N GLU A 152 -13.85 17.94 -8.75
CA GLU A 152 -12.60 18.68 -8.90
C GLU A 152 -12.17 18.80 -10.37
N MET A 153 -12.26 17.73 -11.16
CA MET A 153 -11.98 17.76 -12.60
C MET A 153 -12.90 18.75 -13.33
N CYS A 154 -14.20 18.77 -12.99
CA CYS A 154 -15.15 19.73 -13.55
C CYS A 154 -14.81 21.17 -13.15
N GLY A 155 -14.43 21.41 -11.89
CA GLY A 155 -13.99 22.72 -11.41
C GLY A 155 -12.71 23.23 -12.10
N MET A 156 -11.86 22.31 -12.56
CA MET A 156 -10.63 22.61 -13.33
C MET A 156 -10.85 22.63 -14.85
N SER A 157 -12.06 22.36 -15.32
CA SER A 157 -12.40 22.35 -16.74
C SER A 157 -12.86 23.71 -17.24
N LYS A 158 -12.78 23.94 -18.55
CA LYS A 158 -13.33 25.13 -19.20
C LYS A 158 -14.85 25.19 -19.03
N LEU A 159 -15.36 26.39 -18.79
CA LEU A 159 -16.78 26.68 -18.92
C LEU A 159 -17.09 27.22 -20.32
N PRO A 160 -18.36 27.17 -20.78
CA PRO A 160 -18.76 27.80 -22.03
C PRO A 160 -18.33 29.28 -22.10
N GLY A 161 -17.67 29.69 -23.19
CA GLY A 161 -17.11 31.04 -23.36
C GLY A 161 -15.69 31.23 -22.80
N GLU A 162 -15.06 30.19 -22.24
CA GLU A 162 -13.66 30.22 -21.78
C GLU A 162 -12.68 29.59 -22.79
N GLU A 163 -12.92 29.67 -24.10
CA GLU A 163 -12.16 28.90 -25.11
C GLU A 163 -10.65 29.16 -25.06
N ARG A 164 -10.27 30.40 -24.72
CA ARG A 164 -8.87 30.84 -24.61
C ARG A 164 -8.24 30.59 -23.24
N SER A 165 -9.02 30.15 -22.25
CA SER A 165 -8.53 29.82 -20.92
C SER A 165 -7.65 28.57 -20.98
N PRO A 166 -6.48 28.54 -20.32
CA PRO A 166 -5.60 27.36 -20.26
C PRO A 166 -6.12 26.23 -19.34
N LYS A 167 -7.44 26.12 -19.13
CA LYS A 167 -8.08 25.07 -18.33
C LYS A 167 -8.27 23.79 -19.15
N MET A 168 -8.57 22.69 -18.45
CA MET A 168 -8.81 21.40 -19.09
C MET A 168 -10.05 21.46 -20.00
N ASP A 169 -9.93 21.01 -21.26
CA ASP A 169 -11.08 20.81 -22.17
C ASP A 169 -11.21 19.32 -22.46
N ALA A 170 -11.75 18.57 -21.50
CA ALA A 170 -12.03 17.15 -21.63
C ALA A 170 -13.47 16.95 -22.14
N ARG A 171 -13.63 16.21 -23.25
CA ARG A 171 -14.93 15.97 -23.88
C ARG A 171 -15.19 14.48 -24.05
N ILE A 172 -16.45 14.07 -23.92
CA ILE A 172 -16.87 12.68 -24.13
C ILE A 172 -16.73 12.34 -25.61
N ILE A 173 -16.04 11.24 -25.91
CA ILE A 173 -15.86 10.73 -27.29
C ILE A 173 -16.45 9.33 -27.49
N LYS A 174 -16.79 8.64 -26.41
CA LYS A 174 -17.46 7.33 -26.44
C LYS A 174 -18.32 7.17 -25.19
N THR A 175 -19.45 6.50 -25.33
CA THR A 175 -20.35 6.11 -24.24
C THR A 175 -20.79 4.66 -24.44
N ALA A 176 -20.77 3.89 -23.36
CA ALA A 176 -21.13 2.47 -23.32
C ALA A 176 -21.89 2.10 -22.03
N ALA A 177 -22.66 3.05 -21.49
CA ALA A 177 -23.39 2.87 -20.23
C ALA A 177 -24.86 3.27 -20.35
N VAL A 178 -25.71 2.62 -19.56
CA VAL A 178 -27.15 2.88 -19.53
C VAL A 178 -27.42 4.35 -19.21
N GLY A 179 -28.23 4.99 -20.06
CA GLY A 179 -28.61 6.38 -19.92
C GLY A 179 -27.63 7.40 -20.50
N LEU A 180 -26.44 6.97 -20.94
CA LEU A 180 -25.58 7.75 -21.82
C LEU A 180 -25.86 7.39 -23.28
N ASP A 181 -25.94 8.40 -24.13
CA ASP A 181 -26.25 8.28 -25.55
C ASP A 181 -25.48 9.31 -26.39
N ASP A 182 -25.72 9.31 -27.70
CA ASP A 182 -25.06 10.17 -28.67
C ASP A 182 -25.19 11.68 -28.38
N ARG A 183 -26.18 12.11 -27.58
CA ARG A 183 -26.35 13.52 -27.18
C ARG A 183 -25.30 13.97 -26.16
N HIS A 184 -24.51 13.05 -25.62
CA HIS A 184 -23.42 13.33 -24.69
C HIS A 184 -22.07 13.47 -25.42
N LEU A 185 -21.95 12.93 -26.63
CA LEU A 185 -20.72 13.00 -27.42
C LEU A 185 -20.37 14.47 -27.75
N GLY A 186 -19.08 14.80 -27.60
CA GLY A 186 -18.53 16.13 -27.85
C GLY A 186 -18.80 17.18 -26.75
N LYS A 187 -19.63 16.86 -25.74
CA LYS A 187 -19.84 17.72 -24.57
C LYS A 187 -18.68 17.62 -23.59
N SER A 188 -18.43 18.73 -22.89
CA SER A 188 -17.41 18.81 -21.85
C SER A 188 -17.84 18.09 -20.56
N LEU A 189 -16.86 17.76 -19.70
CA LEU A 189 -17.16 17.16 -18.39
C LEU A 189 -18.17 17.96 -17.56
N PRO A 190 -18.07 19.30 -17.39
CA PRO A 190 -19.07 20.06 -16.64
C PRO A 190 -20.48 19.98 -17.21
N GLU A 191 -20.62 19.88 -18.53
CA GLU A 191 -21.93 19.77 -19.18
C GLU A 191 -22.58 18.39 -18.95
N VAL A 192 -21.77 17.34 -18.84
CA VAL A 192 -22.23 15.95 -18.69
C VAL A 192 -22.37 15.55 -17.22
N PHE A 193 -21.66 16.22 -16.31
CA PHE A 193 -21.59 15.88 -14.90
C PHE A 193 -22.96 15.75 -14.19
N PRO A 194 -23.95 16.64 -14.36
CA PRO A 194 -25.27 16.47 -13.75
C PRO A 194 -25.98 15.19 -14.20
N ALA A 195 -25.78 14.76 -15.46
CA ALA A 195 -26.33 13.51 -15.96
C ALA A 195 -25.62 12.32 -15.29
N LEU A 196 -24.29 12.34 -15.17
CA LEU A 196 -23.53 11.29 -14.49
C LEU A 196 -23.93 11.12 -13.03
N GLN A 197 -24.13 12.22 -12.29
CA GLN A 197 -24.60 12.16 -10.90
C GLN A 197 -25.97 11.48 -10.80
N LYS A 198 -26.89 11.84 -11.70
CA LYS A 198 -28.22 11.21 -11.74
C LYS A 198 -28.14 9.72 -12.08
N LEU A 199 -27.30 9.35 -13.06
CA LEU A 199 -27.13 7.96 -13.46
C LEU A 199 -26.44 7.12 -12.38
N ASN A 200 -25.48 7.68 -11.66
CA ASN A 200 -24.87 7.02 -10.50
C ASN A 200 -25.93 6.72 -9.42
N GLN A 201 -26.80 7.67 -9.10
CA GLN A 201 -27.88 7.45 -8.12
C GLN A 201 -28.93 6.42 -8.56
N LEU A 202 -29.18 6.29 -9.87
CA LEU A 202 -30.22 5.42 -10.41
C LEU A 202 -29.72 4.02 -10.76
N TYR A 203 -28.46 3.91 -11.21
CA TYR A 203 -27.92 2.72 -11.87
C TYR A 203 -26.48 2.38 -11.44
N ASP A 204 -25.93 3.06 -10.42
CA ASP A 204 -24.56 2.90 -9.94
C ASP A 204 -23.46 3.10 -11.01
N VAL A 205 -23.78 3.82 -12.10
CA VAL A 205 -22.83 4.25 -13.14
C VAL A 205 -21.62 4.92 -12.49
N HIS A 206 -20.42 4.46 -12.83
CA HIS A 206 -19.18 5.05 -12.37
C HIS A 206 -19.02 6.48 -12.89
N ILE A 207 -19.08 7.43 -11.96
CA ILE A 207 -19.01 8.88 -12.29
C ILE A 207 -17.72 9.22 -13.05
N CYS A 208 -16.61 8.54 -12.75
CA CYS A 208 -15.34 8.72 -13.46
C CYS A 208 -15.20 7.84 -14.72
N GLY A 209 -16.21 7.09 -15.13
CA GLY A 209 -16.16 6.25 -16.34
C GLY A 209 -15.28 5.02 -16.21
N GLU A 210 -15.03 4.56 -14.98
CA GLU A 210 -14.31 3.31 -14.73
C GLU A 210 -15.01 2.13 -15.43
N GLY A 211 -14.23 1.14 -15.88
CA GLY A 211 -14.78 -0.02 -16.62
C GLY A 211 -15.18 0.28 -18.07
N GLY A 212 -14.87 1.47 -18.60
CA GLY A 212 -15.12 1.82 -20.00
C GLY A 212 -16.52 2.37 -20.28
N GLU A 213 -17.27 2.77 -19.25
CA GLU A 213 -18.62 3.34 -19.37
C GLU A 213 -18.67 4.58 -20.27
N PHE A 214 -17.62 5.38 -20.27
CA PHE A 214 -17.38 6.43 -21.26
C PHE A 214 -15.90 6.72 -21.39
N GLU A 215 -15.50 7.23 -22.56
CA GLU A 215 -14.14 7.68 -22.80
C GLU A 215 -14.12 9.16 -23.16
N THR A 216 -12.98 9.80 -22.91
CA THR A 216 -12.80 11.23 -23.15
C THR A 216 -11.59 11.51 -24.02
N MET A 217 -11.60 12.68 -24.66
CA MET A 217 -10.42 13.29 -25.27
C MET A 217 -10.21 14.70 -24.69
N VAL A 218 -8.96 15.01 -24.35
CA VAL A 218 -8.54 16.32 -23.85
C VAL A 218 -7.98 17.15 -25.00
N PHE A 219 -8.57 18.32 -25.22
CA PHE A 219 -8.23 19.25 -26.29
C PHE A 219 -7.41 20.45 -25.81
N ASP A 220 -7.43 20.76 -24.52
CA ASP A 220 -6.57 21.75 -23.87
C ASP A 220 -6.31 21.33 -22.42
N ALA A 221 -5.17 21.74 -21.88
CA ALA A 221 -4.81 21.53 -20.49
C ALA A 221 -3.77 22.57 -20.05
N PRO A 222 -3.60 22.81 -18.74
CA PRO A 222 -2.59 23.75 -18.25
C PRO A 222 -1.15 23.48 -18.73
N PHE A 223 -0.79 22.22 -19.01
CA PHE A 223 0.54 21.83 -19.49
C PHE A 223 0.69 21.89 -21.03
N PHE A 224 -0.33 22.34 -21.76
CA PHE A 224 -0.26 22.62 -23.19
C PHE A 224 0.36 24.01 -23.42
N PHE A 225 1.68 24.08 -23.32
CA PHE A 225 2.44 25.34 -23.29
C PHE A 225 2.40 26.13 -24.59
N ASN A 226 2.46 25.45 -25.73
CA ASN A 226 2.60 26.08 -27.04
C ASN A 226 1.25 26.41 -27.70
N GLY A 227 0.21 25.64 -27.38
CA GLY A 227 -1.09 25.78 -28.05
C GLY A 227 -2.06 24.67 -27.66
N TYR A 228 -3.32 24.82 -28.07
CA TYR A 228 -4.40 23.88 -27.78
C TYR A 228 -5.00 23.34 -29.08
N LEU A 229 -5.92 22.39 -28.94
CA LEU A 229 -6.62 21.77 -30.06
C LEU A 229 -8.04 22.31 -30.12
N ALA A 230 -8.47 22.79 -31.29
CA ALA A 230 -9.86 23.12 -31.55
C ALA A 230 -10.58 21.85 -32.02
N PRO A 231 -11.53 21.29 -31.24
CA PRO A 231 -12.21 20.05 -31.59
C PRO A 231 -13.21 20.25 -32.73
N LYS A 232 -13.36 19.21 -33.56
CA LYS A 232 -14.39 19.13 -34.62
C LYS A 232 -14.95 17.71 -34.66
N VAL A 233 -16.25 17.55 -34.44
CA VAL A 233 -16.93 16.25 -34.66
C VAL A 233 -16.96 15.97 -36.17
N ILE A 234 -16.39 14.84 -36.59
CA ILE A 234 -16.40 14.41 -38.00
C ILE A 234 -17.62 13.51 -38.25
N GLN A 235 -17.77 12.48 -37.42
CA GLN A 235 -18.79 11.45 -37.58
C GLN A 235 -19.16 10.85 -36.21
N ILE A 236 -20.40 10.39 -36.07
CA ILE A 236 -20.89 9.63 -34.93
C ILE A 236 -21.27 8.22 -35.41
N GLU A 237 -20.76 7.20 -34.72
CA GLU A 237 -21.03 5.79 -34.96
C GLU A 237 -21.92 5.22 -33.82
N GLY A 238 -22.56 4.07 -34.07
CA GLY A 238 -23.42 3.38 -33.08
C GLY A 238 -24.90 3.76 -33.09
N ARG A 239 -25.34 4.71 -33.94
CA ARG A 239 -26.77 5.07 -34.07
C ARG A 239 -27.64 3.95 -34.65
N GLU A 240 -27.03 3.05 -35.41
CA GLU A 240 -27.70 1.91 -36.05
C GLU A 240 -27.52 0.59 -35.28
N SER A 241 -26.68 0.58 -34.23
CA SER A 241 -26.47 -0.59 -33.38
C SER A 241 -27.46 -0.63 -32.22
N SER A 242 -27.84 -1.84 -31.80
CA SER A 242 -28.75 -2.05 -30.66
C SER A 242 -28.01 -2.33 -29.34
N ASP A 243 -26.68 -2.20 -29.34
CA ASP A 243 -25.82 -2.47 -28.19
C ASP A 243 -25.71 -1.29 -27.21
N GLY A 244 -26.22 -0.11 -27.58
CA GLY A 244 -26.19 1.08 -26.74
C GLY A 244 -24.80 1.73 -26.63
N VAL A 245 -23.87 1.38 -27.53
CA VAL A 245 -22.54 1.97 -27.59
C VAL A 245 -22.50 3.03 -28.67
N PHE A 246 -22.05 4.24 -28.32
CA PHE A 246 -21.89 5.35 -29.27
C PHE A 246 -20.47 5.88 -29.20
N SER A 247 -19.88 6.17 -30.35
CA SER A 247 -18.55 6.76 -30.45
C SER A 247 -18.52 7.90 -31.45
N SER A 248 -17.63 8.87 -31.23
CA SER A 248 -17.44 10.02 -32.10
C SER A 248 -16.03 10.01 -32.67
N LEU A 249 -15.95 9.96 -34.01
CA LEU A 249 -14.70 10.27 -34.70
C LEU A 249 -14.45 11.77 -34.61
N MET A 250 -13.51 12.15 -33.75
CA MET A 250 -13.12 13.53 -33.55
C MET A 250 -11.94 13.91 -34.45
N GLY A 251 -12.04 15.08 -35.07
CA GLY A 251 -10.93 15.82 -35.65
C GLY A 251 -10.47 16.95 -34.73
N ALA A 252 -9.27 17.45 -34.97
CA ALA A 252 -8.71 18.57 -34.22
C ALA A 252 -7.80 19.43 -35.09
N THR A 253 -7.82 20.74 -34.85
CA THR A 253 -6.87 21.69 -35.45
C THR A 253 -6.04 22.36 -34.37
N TYR A 254 -4.72 22.38 -34.52
CA TYR A 254 -3.84 23.08 -33.59
C TYR A 254 -4.04 24.59 -33.66
N VAL A 255 -4.17 25.22 -32.49
CA VAL A 255 -4.25 26.67 -32.31
C VAL A 255 -3.10 27.12 -31.42
N GLU A 256 -2.23 27.96 -31.96
CA GLU A 256 -1.07 28.50 -31.24
C GLU A 256 -1.49 29.43 -30.10
N ARG A 257 -0.76 29.35 -28.98
CA ARG A 257 -0.93 30.21 -27.82
C ARG A 257 0.22 31.24 -27.79
N PRO A 258 -0.06 32.54 -28.03
CA PRO A 258 0.98 33.54 -28.23
C PRO A 258 1.79 33.87 -26.96
N ASN A 259 1.23 33.64 -25.76
CA ASN A 259 1.90 33.88 -24.48
C ASN A 259 1.97 32.59 -23.66
N LYS A 260 3.18 32.21 -23.25
CA LYS A 260 3.37 31.12 -22.28
C LYS A 260 2.79 31.55 -20.93
N LEU A 261 1.62 31.01 -20.59
CA LEU A 261 0.98 31.24 -19.31
C LEU A 261 1.77 30.55 -18.20
N THR A 262 1.88 31.22 -17.05
CA THR A 262 2.54 30.65 -15.86
C THR A 262 1.60 29.62 -15.22
N MET A 263 1.93 28.32 -15.36
CA MET A 263 1.17 27.21 -14.75
C MET A 263 0.94 27.37 -13.25
N SER A 264 1.83 28.07 -12.55
CA SER A 264 1.85 28.19 -11.08
C SER A 264 0.51 28.64 -10.49
N LYS A 265 -0.12 29.68 -11.05
CA LYS A 265 -1.42 30.19 -10.56
C LYS A 265 -2.57 29.20 -10.71
N MET A 266 -2.51 28.32 -11.73
CA MET A 266 -3.56 27.32 -11.94
C MET A 266 -3.36 26.13 -11.00
N LEU A 267 -2.12 25.71 -10.82
CA LEU A 267 -1.76 24.63 -9.91
C LEU A 267 -2.01 25.00 -8.43
N GLU A 268 -1.91 26.28 -8.08
CA GLU A 268 -2.29 26.78 -6.74
C GLU A 268 -3.73 26.44 -6.38
N ASN A 269 -4.64 26.48 -7.36
CA ASN A 269 -6.06 26.17 -7.17
C ASN A 269 -6.39 24.69 -7.37
N LEU A 270 -5.43 23.84 -7.77
CA LEU A 270 -5.67 22.40 -7.93
C LEU A 270 -5.94 21.79 -6.55
N PRO A 271 -7.13 21.22 -6.30
CA PRO A 271 -7.44 20.59 -5.03
C PRO A 271 -6.48 19.41 -4.77
N VAL A 272 -5.94 19.33 -3.56
CA VAL A 272 -5.06 18.24 -3.13
C VAL A 272 -5.64 17.60 -1.87
N PRO A 273 -5.84 16.27 -1.85
CA PRO A 273 -6.29 15.59 -0.64
C PRO A 273 -5.34 15.85 0.54
N PRO A 274 -5.87 16.17 1.73
CA PRO A 274 -5.05 16.26 2.94
C PRO A 274 -4.49 14.87 3.32
N PRO A 275 -3.38 14.80 4.08
CA PRO A 275 -2.81 13.52 4.53
C PRO A 275 -3.73 12.69 5.45
N LEU A 276 -4.75 13.32 6.06
CA LEU A 276 -5.71 12.70 6.95
C LEU A 276 -7.14 13.09 6.55
N GLU A 277 -8.04 12.11 6.56
CA GLU A 277 -9.48 12.33 6.42
C GLU A 277 -10.05 13.05 7.65
N GLU A 278 -11.27 13.57 7.53
CA GLU A 278 -11.92 14.35 8.61
C GLU A 278 -11.97 13.61 9.95
N SER A 279 -12.32 12.32 9.94
CA SER A 279 -12.37 11.48 11.14
C SER A 279 -11.00 11.38 11.83
N TRP A 280 -9.92 11.26 11.07
CA TRP A 280 -8.56 11.20 11.61
C TRP A 280 -8.02 12.57 12.02
N MET A 281 -8.45 13.64 11.34
CA MET A 281 -8.16 15.01 11.77
C MET A 281 -8.80 15.35 13.11
N GLU A 282 -9.97 14.77 13.41
CA GLU A 282 -10.60 14.86 14.73
C GLU A 282 -9.76 14.15 15.80
N MET A 283 -9.32 12.92 15.54
CA MET A 283 -8.41 12.20 16.44
C MET A 283 -7.11 12.99 16.69
N LEU A 284 -6.50 13.54 15.63
CA LEU A 284 -5.31 14.37 15.73
C LEU A 284 -5.56 15.58 16.64
N LYS A 285 -6.72 16.23 16.50
CA LYS A 285 -7.12 17.37 17.34
C LYS A 285 -7.27 16.95 18.80
N GLU A 286 -7.96 15.84 19.09
CA GLU A 286 -8.13 15.36 20.45
C GLU A 286 -6.77 15.03 21.10
N MET A 287 -5.92 14.28 20.39
CA MET A 287 -4.56 13.95 20.85
C MET A 287 -3.71 15.19 21.11
N SER A 288 -3.87 16.25 20.31
CA SER A 288 -3.10 17.49 20.46
C SER A 288 -3.52 18.34 21.66
N THR A 289 -4.66 18.06 22.31
CA THR A 289 -5.07 18.76 23.55
C THR A 289 -4.43 18.17 24.81
N ILE A 290 -3.80 17.00 24.68
CA ILE A 290 -3.23 16.26 25.80
C ILE A 290 -1.76 16.67 25.99
N GLY A 291 -1.42 17.13 27.18
CA GLY A 291 -0.03 17.41 27.57
C GLY A 291 0.72 16.12 27.87
N PHE A 292 1.53 15.65 26.92
CA PHE A 292 2.40 14.48 27.11
C PHE A 292 3.76 14.91 27.69
N GLU A 293 4.23 14.19 28.70
CA GLU A 293 5.59 14.35 29.22
C GLU A 293 6.59 13.71 28.24
N THR A 294 7.46 14.52 27.64
CA THR A 294 8.43 14.09 26.61
C THR A 294 9.88 14.14 27.10
N ASN A 295 10.11 14.53 28.35
CA ASN A 295 11.45 14.60 28.94
C ASN A 295 11.89 13.20 29.38
N ASP A 296 12.67 12.52 28.54
CA ASP A 296 13.41 11.31 28.92
C ASP A 296 14.66 11.70 29.75
N ASN A 297 14.46 12.33 30.92
CA ASN A 297 15.55 12.77 31.80
C ASN A 297 16.22 11.63 32.61
N ALA A 298 15.78 10.38 32.41
CA ALA A 298 16.47 9.24 32.97
C ALA A 298 17.71 8.95 32.12
N ILE A 299 18.90 9.19 32.65
CA ILE A 299 20.14 8.58 32.17
C ILE A 299 19.91 7.08 32.24
N ASP A 300 19.56 6.45 31.12
CA ASP A 300 19.60 5.01 31.03
C ASP A 300 21.04 4.60 31.26
N SER A 301 21.28 3.83 32.32
CA SER A 301 22.46 2.99 32.37
C SER A 301 22.47 2.23 31.05
N SER A 302 23.44 2.54 30.18
CA SER A 302 23.60 1.91 28.86
C SER A 302 23.23 0.44 29.00
N THR A 303 22.12 0.02 28.38
CA THR A 303 21.75 -1.40 28.42
C THR A 303 22.82 -2.07 27.57
N GLN A 304 23.86 -2.58 28.22
CA GLN A 304 25.01 -3.11 27.53
C GLN A 304 24.52 -4.22 26.59
N PRO A 305 25.01 -4.27 25.33
CA PRO A 305 24.71 -5.36 24.44
C PRO A 305 24.95 -6.66 25.19
N SER A 306 23.94 -7.54 25.24
CA SER A 306 24.16 -8.86 25.82
C SER A 306 25.21 -9.55 24.97
N SER A 307 26.43 -9.69 25.50
CA SER A 307 27.53 -10.42 24.87
C SER A 307 27.21 -11.91 24.64
N LEU A 308 26.03 -12.36 25.07
CA LEU A 308 25.53 -13.73 25.10
C LEU A 308 24.19 -13.91 24.36
N TYR A 309 23.69 -12.94 23.59
CA TYR A 309 22.46 -13.15 22.81
C TYR A 309 22.71 -13.98 21.54
N PHE A 310 22.51 -15.30 21.66
CA PHE A 310 22.58 -16.26 20.56
C PHE A 310 21.39 -17.21 20.66
N PRO A 311 20.20 -16.78 20.22
CA PRO A 311 19.03 -17.67 20.23
C PRO A 311 19.26 -18.82 19.27
N GLU A 312 18.79 -20.02 19.64
CA GLU A 312 18.75 -21.13 18.72
C GLU A 312 17.66 -20.90 17.66
N THR A 313 17.94 -21.31 16.43
CA THR A 313 16.94 -21.32 15.36
C THR A 313 15.83 -22.31 15.72
N SER A 314 14.63 -21.80 15.91
CA SER A 314 13.45 -22.60 16.26
C SER A 314 12.64 -22.93 15.02
N LYS A 315 12.20 -24.18 14.90
CA LYS A 315 11.26 -24.63 13.86
C LYS A 315 10.03 -25.20 14.55
N ASN A 316 8.87 -24.63 14.29
CA ASN A 316 7.63 -25.05 14.91
C ASN A 316 6.49 -25.05 13.90
N ARG A 317 5.66 -26.08 13.92
CA ARG A 317 4.50 -26.20 13.04
C ARG A 317 3.23 -26.04 13.88
N VAL A 318 2.37 -25.11 13.51
CA VAL A 318 1.04 -24.95 14.13
C VAL A 318 0.01 -25.00 13.01
N GLY A 319 -0.74 -26.11 12.95
CA GLY A 319 -1.61 -26.42 11.82
C GLY A 319 -0.86 -26.46 10.49
N ASN A 320 -1.27 -25.61 9.56
CA ASN A 320 -0.64 -25.45 8.23
C ASN A 320 0.46 -24.40 8.19
N LEU A 321 0.75 -23.72 9.31
CA LEU A 321 1.82 -22.73 9.37
C LEU A 321 3.11 -23.35 9.91
N LEU A 322 4.21 -23.09 9.21
CA LEU A 322 5.56 -23.37 9.68
C LEU A 322 6.24 -22.07 10.07
N TYR A 323 6.68 -22.00 11.32
CA TYR A 323 7.48 -20.93 11.87
C TYR A 323 8.94 -21.33 11.85
N VAL A 324 9.77 -20.51 11.21
CA VAL A 324 11.22 -20.60 11.32
C VAL A 324 11.69 -19.31 11.96
N SER A 325 12.12 -19.39 13.22
CA SER A 325 12.41 -18.22 14.05
C SER A 325 13.89 -18.14 14.41
N ASN A 326 14.37 -16.91 14.61
CA ASN A 326 15.70 -16.62 15.17
C ASN A 326 16.88 -17.13 14.31
N ILE A 327 16.81 -16.99 12.99
CA ILE A 327 17.96 -17.21 12.12
C ILE A 327 18.95 -16.06 12.36
N THR A 328 20.15 -16.38 12.81
CA THR A 328 21.25 -15.44 13.04
C THR A 328 22.48 -15.90 12.23
N PRO A 329 23.35 -14.98 11.79
CA PRO A 329 24.47 -15.36 10.94
C PRO A 329 25.50 -16.17 11.73
N ARG A 330 25.96 -17.26 11.11
CA ARG A 330 27.02 -18.15 11.62
C ARG A 330 28.39 -17.81 11.06
N LYS A 331 28.43 -17.07 9.94
CA LYS A 331 29.64 -16.64 9.23
C LYS A 331 29.42 -15.28 8.56
N GLY A 332 30.52 -14.65 8.14
CA GLY A 332 30.52 -13.35 7.48
C GLY A 332 31.18 -12.26 8.33
N SER A 333 31.99 -11.46 7.67
CA SER A 333 32.73 -10.34 8.27
C SER A 333 32.00 -9.01 8.08
N THR A 334 31.31 -8.85 6.95
CA THR A 334 30.51 -7.66 6.62
C THR A 334 29.02 -7.91 6.80
N VAL A 335 28.24 -6.84 6.94
CA VAL A 335 26.77 -6.93 7.05
C VAL A 335 26.13 -7.58 5.82
N LYS A 336 26.66 -7.31 4.62
CA LYS A 336 26.21 -7.95 3.38
C LYS A 336 26.47 -9.46 3.38
N GLU A 337 27.66 -9.90 3.81
CA GLU A 337 27.99 -11.32 3.93
C GLU A 337 27.12 -12.03 4.97
N LYS A 338 26.86 -11.38 6.11
CA LYS A 338 25.96 -11.89 7.14
C LYS A 338 24.51 -11.99 6.64
N ALA A 339 24.03 -10.98 5.91
CA ALA A 339 22.72 -10.99 5.26
C ALA A 339 22.59 -12.12 4.24
N GLN A 340 23.63 -12.32 3.42
CA GLN A 340 23.67 -13.45 2.50
C GLN A 340 23.64 -14.79 3.27
N ASN A 341 24.41 -14.91 4.36
CA ASN A 341 24.45 -16.14 5.13
C ASN A 341 23.09 -16.53 5.72
N ILE A 342 22.33 -15.59 6.29
CA ILE A 342 21.01 -15.92 6.87
C ILE A 342 19.99 -16.33 5.79
N LEU A 343 20.06 -15.74 4.59
CA LEU A 343 19.15 -16.06 3.49
C LEU A 343 19.56 -17.38 2.80
N ASP A 344 20.84 -17.69 2.71
CA ASP A 344 21.32 -19.01 2.27
C ASP A 344 20.88 -20.11 3.25
N GLU A 345 20.97 -19.85 4.56
CA GLU A 345 20.49 -20.77 5.59
C GLU A 345 18.98 -20.96 5.50
N LEU A 346 18.22 -19.88 5.34
CA LEU A 346 16.78 -19.97 5.07
C LEU A 346 16.50 -20.79 3.80
N GLY A 347 17.21 -20.54 2.70
CA GLY A 347 17.06 -21.29 1.45
C GLY A 347 17.30 -22.79 1.63
N THR A 348 18.34 -23.15 2.40
CA THR A 348 18.63 -24.55 2.77
C THR A 348 17.50 -25.16 3.59
N LEU A 349 17.01 -24.44 4.61
CA LEU A 349 15.91 -24.89 5.46
C LEU A 349 14.61 -25.10 4.67
N LEU A 350 14.31 -24.21 3.72
CA LEU A 350 13.16 -24.32 2.84
C LEU A 350 13.29 -25.55 1.93
N ALA A 351 14.47 -25.77 1.33
CA ALA A 351 14.74 -26.93 0.49
C ALA A 351 14.59 -28.25 1.27
N ASP A 352 15.11 -28.31 2.51
CA ASP A 352 14.96 -29.48 3.39
C ASP A 352 13.49 -29.81 3.70
N GLN A 353 12.64 -28.77 3.80
CA GLN A 353 11.20 -28.92 4.01
C GLN A 353 10.40 -29.06 2.71
N LYS A 354 11.05 -29.03 1.54
CA LYS A 354 10.43 -29.01 0.21
C LYS A 354 9.42 -27.85 0.04
N VAL A 355 9.76 -26.70 0.59
CA VAL A 355 8.97 -25.47 0.56
C VAL A 355 9.62 -24.46 -0.37
N SER A 356 8.81 -23.72 -1.12
CA SER A 356 9.26 -22.59 -1.94
C SER A 356 9.32 -21.29 -1.13
N PRO A 357 10.30 -20.39 -1.37
CA PRO A 357 10.27 -19.02 -0.83
C PRO A 357 8.97 -18.25 -1.11
N SER A 358 8.26 -18.57 -2.19
CA SER A 358 6.96 -17.96 -2.50
C SER A 358 5.85 -18.29 -1.50
N GLN A 359 6.04 -19.30 -0.65
CA GLN A 359 5.13 -19.67 0.46
C GLN A 359 5.35 -18.86 1.74
N ILE A 360 6.39 -18.01 1.80
CA ILE A 360 6.63 -17.16 2.97
C ILE A 360 5.57 -16.05 2.98
N MET A 361 4.79 -15.98 4.06
CA MET A 361 3.69 -15.03 4.24
C MET A 361 4.15 -13.76 4.95
N ALA A 362 4.96 -13.91 5.98
CA ALA A 362 5.47 -12.81 6.79
C ALA A 362 6.91 -13.04 7.23
N SER A 363 7.60 -11.94 7.56
CA SER A 363 8.96 -11.93 8.07
C SER A 363 9.14 -10.87 9.14
N SER A 364 10.01 -11.17 10.11
CA SER A 364 10.50 -10.23 11.12
C SER A 364 12.00 -10.10 10.94
N LEU A 365 12.47 -8.90 10.64
CA LEU A 365 13.88 -8.60 10.39
C LEU A 365 14.38 -7.61 11.44
N LEU A 366 15.27 -8.06 12.32
CA LEU A 366 15.89 -7.20 13.33
C LEU A 366 17.28 -6.82 12.86
N LEU A 367 17.63 -5.53 12.96
CA LEU A 367 18.97 -5.02 12.68
C LEU A 367 19.60 -4.47 13.96
N SER A 368 20.89 -4.67 14.18
CA SER A 368 21.58 -4.04 15.33
C SER A 368 21.76 -2.54 15.13
N ASP A 369 21.91 -2.13 13.87
CA ASP A 369 21.99 -0.74 13.43
C ASP A 369 21.10 -0.54 12.19
N MET A 370 20.23 0.47 12.22
CA MET A 370 19.32 0.80 11.12
C MET A 370 20.04 1.50 9.95
N SER A 371 21.26 1.98 10.15
CA SER A 371 22.10 2.51 9.06
C SER A 371 22.38 1.47 7.97
N ASP A 372 22.36 0.17 8.33
CA ASP A 372 22.57 -0.96 7.43
C ASP A 372 21.34 -1.34 6.58
N PHE A 373 20.20 -0.69 6.80
CA PHE A 373 18.91 -1.03 6.17
C PHE A 373 18.99 -1.17 4.64
N HIS A 374 19.66 -0.24 3.96
CA HIS A 374 19.80 -0.28 2.51
C HIS A 374 20.62 -1.48 2.03
N GLN A 375 21.74 -1.78 2.69
CA GLN A 375 22.62 -2.89 2.32
C GLN A 375 21.93 -4.25 2.50
N VAL A 376 21.19 -4.42 3.60
CA VAL A 376 20.44 -5.65 3.86
C VAL A 376 19.27 -5.80 2.90
N ASN A 377 18.58 -4.70 2.55
CA ASN A 377 17.48 -4.72 1.59
C ASN A 377 17.92 -5.15 0.19
N GLU A 378 19.14 -4.82 -0.26
CA GLU A 378 19.66 -5.31 -1.54
C GLU A 378 19.68 -6.84 -1.59
N ILE A 379 20.24 -7.47 -0.55
CA ILE A 379 20.35 -8.94 -0.44
C ILE A 379 18.97 -9.58 -0.26
N TYR A 380 18.12 -8.99 0.58
CA TYR A 380 16.75 -9.44 0.77
C TYR A 380 15.94 -9.38 -0.54
N SER A 381 16.05 -8.27 -1.29
CA SER A 381 15.38 -8.10 -2.59
C SER A 381 15.83 -9.18 -3.57
N ALA A 382 17.12 -9.53 -3.56
CA ALA A 382 17.67 -10.55 -4.43
C ALA A 382 17.07 -11.94 -4.17
N PHE A 383 16.80 -12.27 -2.91
CA PHE A 383 16.17 -13.54 -2.52
C PHE A 383 14.68 -13.61 -2.90
N PHE A 384 13.96 -12.49 -2.80
CA PHE A 384 12.53 -12.39 -3.12
C PHE A 384 12.25 -11.76 -4.50
N GLN A 385 13.13 -11.93 -5.48
CA GLN A 385 12.92 -11.38 -6.83
C GLN A 385 11.69 -11.98 -7.50
N VAL A 386 10.87 -11.12 -8.10
CA VAL A 386 9.62 -11.48 -8.80
C VAL A 386 9.82 -12.65 -9.77
N LYS A 387 10.91 -12.62 -10.56
CA LYS A 387 11.27 -13.65 -11.54
C LYS A 387 11.43 -15.08 -10.98
N HIS A 388 11.57 -15.22 -9.65
CA HIS A 388 11.75 -16.50 -8.97
C HIS A 388 10.57 -16.84 -8.06
N VAL A 389 10.06 -15.87 -7.30
CA VAL A 389 9.11 -16.11 -6.20
C VAL A 389 7.72 -15.51 -6.43
N GLY A 390 7.52 -14.81 -7.55
CA GLY A 390 6.27 -14.11 -7.85
C GLY A 390 6.21 -12.67 -7.30
N PRO A 391 5.16 -11.92 -7.65
CA PRO A 391 5.07 -10.47 -7.43
C PRO A 391 4.78 -10.05 -5.99
N LEU A 392 4.57 -11.02 -5.09
CA LEU A 392 4.18 -10.78 -3.70
C LEU A 392 5.29 -11.24 -2.74
N PRO A 393 6.30 -10.39 -2.46
CA PRO A 393 7.20 -10.63 -1.34
C PRO A 393 6.40 -10.66 -0.02
N PRO A 394 6.92 -11.31 1.03
CA PRO A 394 6.19 -11.42 2.30
C PRO A 394 5.91 -10.06 2.95
N ALA A 395 4.93 -10.04 3.84
CA ALA A 395 4.79 -8.94 4.79
C ALA A 395 6.04 -8.87 5.69
N ARG A 396 6.39 -7.67 6.17
CA ARG A 396 7.62 -7.46 6.93
C ARG A 396 7.48 -6.39 8.01
N ALA A 397 7.97 -6.72 9.21
CA ALA A 397 8.39 -5.74 10.20
C ALA A 397 9.92 -5.69 10.21
N CYS A 398 10.50 -4.49 10.14
CA CYS A 398 11.96 -4.31 10.12
C CYS A 398 12.38 -3.23 11.12
N VAL A 399 12.91 -3.64 12.27
CA VAL A 399 13.19 -2.73 13.40
C VAL A 399 14.62 -2.87 13.90
N GLY A 400 15.12 -1.81 14.53
CA GLY A 400 16.49 -1.73 15.04
C GLY A 400 16.55 -2.09 16.52
N SER A 401 17.32 -3.11 16.90
CA SER A 401 17.53 -3.50 18.29
C SER A 401 19.01 -3.79 18.53
N SER A 402 19.69 -2.86 19.22
CA SER A 402 21.09 -3.02 19.62
C SER A 402 21.33 -4.26 20.50
N LEU A 403 20.26 -4.78 21.12
CA LEU A 403 20.28 -5.95 22.01
C LEU A 403 20.58 -7.26 21.29
N ILE A 404 20.43 -7.34 19.96
CA ILE A 404 20.85 -8.54 19.21
C ILE A 404 22.39 -8.63 19.09
N GLY A 405 23.10 -7.54 19.38
CA GLY A 405 24.56 -7.46 19.39
C GLY A 405 25.21 -7.36 18.01
N GLU A 406 26.35 -6.65 17.96
CA GLU A 406 27.12 -6.42 16.72
C GLU A 406 27.64 -7.73 16.08
N LYS A 407 27.85 -8.78 16.89
CA LYS A 407 28.25 -10.10 16.38
C LYS A 407 27.20 -10.67 15.43
N ASN A 408 25.92 -10.59 15.79
CA ASN A 408 24.85 -11.04 14.92
C ASN A 408 24.59 -10.02 13.80
N SER A 409 24.61 -8.72 14.08
CA SER A 409 24.23 -7.63 13.15
C SER A 409 22.76 -7.66 12.69
N LEU A 410 22.19 -8.85 12.44
CA LEU A 410 20.80 -9.04 12.07
C LEU A 410 20.25 -10.40 12.51
N GLN A 411 18.92 -10.46 12.62
CA GLN A 411 18.16 -11.69 12.90
C GLN A 411 16.91 -11.74 12.00
N LEU A 412 16.60 -12.92 11.48
CA LEU A 412 15.42 -13.16 10.64
C LEU A 412 14.52 -14.25 11.22
N SER A 413 13.22 -13.99 11.22
CA SER A 413 12.16 -14.99 11.43
C SER A 413 11.17 -14.93 10.26
N VAL A 414 10.58 -16.07 9.90
CA VAL A 414 9.58 -16.15 8.83
C VAL A 414 8.40 -17.05 9.21
N VAL A 415 7.23 -16.73 8.65
CA VAL A 415 6.01 -17.53 8.70
C VAL A 415 5.72 -18.07 7.31
N ILE A 416 5.55 -19.38 7.20
CA ILE A 416 5.38 -20.11 5.93
C ILE A 416 4.02 -20.80 5.94
N ASP A 417 3.29 -20.69 4.83
CA ASP A 417 2.03 -21.43 4.65
C ASP A 417 2.25 -22.72 3.83
N LEU A 418 2.15 -23.86 4.53
CA LEU A 418 2.32 -25.20 3.96
C LEU A 418 1.12 -25.66 3.13
N ALA A 419 -0.05 -25.01 3.25
CA ALA A 419 -1.24 -25.32 2.46
C ALA A 419 -1.30 -24.56 1.12
N SER A 420 -0.20 -23.88 0.74
CA SER A 420 -0.13 -23.09 -0.47
C SER A 420 -0.30 -23.91 -1.74
N GLN A 421 -1.06 -23.39 -2.70
CA GLN A 421 -1.18 -23.92 -4.05
C GLN A 421 -0.11 -23.31 -4.94
N LEU A 422 0.87 -24.13 -5.34
CA LEU A 422 1.97 -23.70 -6.19
C LEU A 422 1.73 -24.03 -7.65
N ASP A 423 2.22 -23.15 -8.52
CA ASP A 423 2.31 -23.37 -9.96
C ASP A 423 3.70 -22.97 -10.46
N THR A 424 4.12 -23.53 -11.59
CA THR A 424 5.41 -23.20 -12.22
C THR A 424 5.15 -22.52 -13.55
N VAL A 425 5.55 -21.25 -13.63
CA VAL A 425 5.47 -20.44 -14.85
C VAL A 425 6.89 -20.12 -15.29
N HIS A 426 7.34 -20.71 -16.40
CA HIS A 426 8.75 -20.73 -16.80
C HIS A 426 9.68 -21.21 -15.67
N THR A 427 10.52 -20.32 -15.12
CA THR A 427 11.43 -20.59 -13.99
C THR A 427 10.91 -20.09 -12.65
N MET A 428 9.71 -19.52 -12.61
CA MET A 428 9.10 -18.92 -11.42
C MET A 428 8.18 -19.90 -10.72
N THR A 429 8.30 -20.02 -9.40
CA THR A 429 7.37 -20.80 -8.56
C THR A 429 6.33 -19.87 -7.96
N LEU A 430 5.18 -19.76 -8.61
CA LEU A 430 4.09 -18.87 -8.22
C LEU A 430 3.22 -19.52 -7.14
N ASN A 431 2.89 -18.76 -6.09
CA ASN A 431 1.90 -19.17 -5.10
C ASN A 431 0.52 -18.59 -5.48
N LYS A 432 -0.36 -19.43 -6.06
CA LYS A 432 -1.70 -19.03 -6.52
C LYS A 432 -2.66 -18.71 -5.38
N SER A 433 -2.42 -19.27 -4.21
CA SER A 433 -3.22 -19.01 -3.00
C SER A 433 -2.74 -17.79 -2.22
N LYS A 434 -1.70 -17.08 -2.66
CA LYS A 434 -1.19 -15.90 -1.94
C LYS A 434 -1.89 -14.64 -2.44
N GLY A 435 -2.68 -14.03 -1.57
CA GLY A 435 -3.21 -12.69 -1.77
C GLY A 435 -2.30 -11.65 -1.12
N GLY A 436 -2.25 -10.45 -1.70
CA GLY A 436 -1.44 -9.38 -1.15
C GLY A 436 -1.86 -7.99 -1.56
N LEU A 437 -1.43 -7.03 -0.76
CA LEU A 437 -1.44 -5.61 -1.13
C LEU A 437 0.03 -5.16 -1.19
N HIS A 438 0.48 -4.83 -2.41
CA HIS A 438 1.82 -4.37 -2.70
C HIS A 438 1.71 -3.01 -3.39
N VAL A 439 2.13 -1.94 -2.70
CA VAL A 439 2.09 -0.55 -3.17
C VAL A 439 3.50 -0.05 -3.37
N GLN A 440 3.85 0.24 -4.62
CA GLN A 440 5.19 0.66 -5.02
C GLN A 440 5.18 2.09 -5.59
N GLY A 441 4.06 2.54 -6.14
CA GLY A 441 3.88 3.88 -6.68
C GLY A 441 3.51 4.93 -5.62
N ARG A 442 3.81 6.20 -5.93
CA ARG A 442 3.38 7.35 -5.11
C ARG A 442 1.92 7.69 -5.41
N SER A 443 1.14 7.94 -4.36
CA SER A 443 -0.28 8.31 -4.45
C SER A 443 -0.66 9.23 -3.28
N TYR A 444 -1.92 9.69 -3.21
CA TYR A 444 -2.44 10.33 -1.99
C TYR A 444 -2.98 9.31 -0.97
N TRP A 445 -3.18 8.05 -1.37
CA TRP A 445 -3.93 7.07 -0.60
C TRP A 445 -3.10 6.35 0.46
N ALA A 446 -1.99 5.72 0.07
CA ALA A 446 -1.10 4.98 0.97
C ALA A 446 0.37 5.19 0.58
N PRO A 447 1.30 5.16 1.56
CA PRO A 447 2.72 5.26 1.27
C PRO A 447 3.21 4.03 0.50
N CYS A 448 4.13 4.24 -0.44
CA CYS A 448 4.81 3.11 -1.07
C CYS A 448 5.73 2.40 -0.07
N ASN A 449 6.01 1.13 -0.34
CA ASN A 449 6.96 0.38 0.45
C ASN A 449 8.36 1.02 0.36
N ILE A 450 9.08 1.05 1.48
CA ILE A 450 10.47 1.55 1.53
C ILE A 450 11.50 0.42 1.39
N GLY A 451 11.05 -0.76 0.97
CA GLY A 451 11.87 -1.96 0.78
C GLY A 451 11.06 -3.09 0.13
N PRO A 452 11.70 -4.24 -0.13
CA PRO A 452 11.11 -5.39 -0.85
C PRO A 452 10.12 -6.19 0.02
N TYR A 453 8.96 -5.61 0.32
CA TYR A 453 7.90 -6.27 1.09
C TYR A 453 6.53 -5.83 0.61
N SER A 454 5.51 -6.65 0.88
CA SER A 454 4.10 -6.28 0.64
C SER A 454 3.52 -5.66 1.90
N GLN A 455 2.71 -4.61 1.77
CA GLN A 455 2.05 -3.96 2.91
C GLN A 455 1.16 -4.94 3.68
N ALA A 456 0.51 -5.88 2.98
CA ALA A 456 -0.23 -6.97 3.60
C ALA A 456 -0.18 -8.26 2.77
N ILE A 457 -0.21 -9.41 3.43
CA ILE A 457 -0.25 -10.75 2.81
C ILE A 457 -1.24 -11.64 3.55
N TRP A 458 -2.01 -12.45 2.82
CA TRP A 458 -2.92 -13.47 3.38
C TRP A 458 -3.03 -14.67 2.44
N ASN A 459 -3.52 -15.80 2.95
CA ASN A 459 -3.92 -16.92 2.09
C ASN A 459 -5.33 -16.64 1.52
N ALA A 460 -5.46 -16.49 0.21
CA ALA A 460 -6.70 -16.20 -0.50
C ALA A 460 -7.78 -17.29 -0.32
N ASN A 461 -7.39 -18.50 0.04
CA ASN A 461 -8.29 -19.62 0.33
C ASN A 461 -8.68 -19.70 1.83
N ASP A 462 -8.13 -18.84 2.69
CA ASP A 462 -8.55 -18.76 4.09
C ASP A 462 -9.86 -17.98 4.21
N ALA A 463 -10.94 -18.68 4.59
CA ALA A 463 -12.26 -18.08 4.77
C ALA A 463 -12.29 -16.92 5.79
N ASN A 464 -11.35 -16.88 6.74
CA ASN A 464 -11.26 -15.80 7.72
C ASN A 464 -10.20 -14.75 7.36
N LYS A 465 -9.54 -14.92 6.22
CA LYS A 465 -8.58 -13.97 5.67
C LYS A 465 -7.57 -13.50 6.71
N ILE A 466 -6.93 -14.44 7.41
CA ILE A 466 -5.90 -14.08 8.38
C ILE A 466 -4.75 -13.43 7.62
N SER A 467 -4.54 -12.15 7.92
CA SER A 467 -3.71 -11.24 7.15
C SER A 467 -2.58 -10.73 8.02
N PHE A 468 -1.36 -10.80 7.50
CA PHE A 468 -0.17 -10.22 8.09
C PHE A 468 0.02 -8.82 7.52
N ILE A 469 0.06 -7.80 8.36
CA ILE A 469 0.24 -6.40 7.97
C ILE A 469 1.65 -5.95 8.37
N SER A 470 2.38 -5.44 7.38
CA SER A 470 3.74 -4.91 7.53
C SER A 470 3.77 -3.66 8.40
N GLY A 471 4.97 -3.33 8.90
CA GLY A 471 5.21 -2.11 9.66
C GLY A 471 4.78 -0.84 8.91
N GLN A 472 3.93 -0.04 9.54
CA GLN A 472 3.46 1.26 9.05
C GLN A 472 4.07 2.38 9.87
N ILE A 473 4.91 3.18 9.24
CA ILE A 473 5.45 4.44 9.78
C ILE A 473 4.72 5.63 9.16
N ALA A 474 4.81 6.79 9.80
CA ALA A 474 4.02 7.98 9.46
C ALA A 474 4.54 8.76 8.24
N LEU A 475 4.67 8.09 7.09
CA LEU A 475 5.04 8.74 5.84
C LEU A 475 3.82 9.44 5.23
N ILE A 476 3.98 10.68 4.81
CA ILE A 476 2.97 11.36 3.98
C ILE A 476 2.98 10.66 2.61
N PRO A 477 1.89 9.98 2.20
CA PRO A 477 1.87 9.11 1.01
C PRO A 477 2.41 9.75 -0.27
N SER A 478 2.12 11.03 -0.42
CA SER A 478 2.34 11.76 -1.66
C SER A 478 3.77 12.29 -1.82
N SER A 479 4.48 12.52 -0.71
CA SER A 479 5.87 13.02 -0.68
C SER A 479 6.88 11.97 -0.21
N MET A 480 6.42 10.92 0.49
CA MET A 480 7.26 9.93 1.19
C MET A 480 8.16 10.53 2.27
N GLN A 481 7.81 11.71 2.78
CA GLN A 481 8.46 12.32 3.94
C GLN A 481 7.77 11.88 5.23
N LEU A 482 8.55 11.72 6.29
CA LEU A 482 8.01 11.43 7.62
C LEU A 482 7.23 12.64 8.15
N ALA A 483 6.09 12.43 8.77
CA ALA A 483 5.27 13.51 9.30
C ALA A 483 5.98 14.26 10.44
N GLU A 484 6.09 15.58 10.27
CA GLU A 484 6.59 16.49 11.30
C GLU A 484 5.47 17.20 12.04
N SER A 485 4.59 17.92 11.33
CA SER A 485 3.40 18.51 11.93
C SER A 485 2.30 18.51 10.87
N LEU A 486 1.24 17.72 11.11
CA LEU A 486 0.13 17.59 10.16
C LEU A 486 -0.86 18.75 10.27
N LYS A 487 -0.75 19.55 11.33
CA LYS A 487 -1.60 20.72 11.59
C LYS A 487 -0.92 21.65 12.58
N THR A 488 -1.15 22.95 12.45
CA THR A 488 -0.75 23.94 13.47
C THR A 488 -1.20 23.51 14.87
N GLY A 489 -0.23 23.41 15.78
CA GLY A 489 -0.45 22.97 17.17
C GLY A 489 -0.30 21.47 17.41
N ALA A 490 -0.25 20.63 16.38
CA ALA A 490 0.07 19.21 16.51
C ALA A 490 1.58 19.00 16.51
N SER A 491 2.10 18.32 17.54
CA SER A 491 3.51 17.94 17.62
C SER A 491 3.86 16.80 16.67
N GLN A 492 5.17 16.57 16.48
CA GLN A 492 5.69 15.46 15.68
C GLN A 492 5.29 14.09 16.21
N TYR A 493 5.45 13.86 17.51
CA TYR A 493 5.10 12.59 18.12
C TYR A 493 3.60 12.26 18.01
N VAL A 494 2.72 13.27 18.16
CA VAL A 494 1.27 13.08 17.95
C VAL A 494 0.95 12.82 16.48
N SER A 495 1.53 13.63 15.57
CA SER A 495 1.33 13.48 14.13
C SER A 495 1.76 12.10 13.65
N GLN A 496 2.91 11.61 14.11
CA GLN A 496 3.40 10.30 13.74
C GLN A 496 2.56 9.17 14.33
N SER A 497 2.14 9.26 15.59
CA SER A 497 1.27 8.25 16.22
C SER A 497 -0.05 8.08 15.47
N VAL A 498 -0.70 9.20 15.11
CA VAL A 498 -2.00 9.19 14.43
C VAL A 498 -1.88 8.73 12.97
N LEU A 499 -0.94 9.28 12.19
CA LEU A 499 -0.84 8.96 10.76
C LEU A 499 -0.38 7.52 10.51
N SER A 500 0.54 7.00 11.33
CA SER A 500 0.98 5.60 11.21
C SER A 500 -0.15 4.62 11.53
N LEU A 501 -0.98 4.90 12.54
CA LEU A 501 -2.16 4.10 12.85
C LEU A 501 -3.23 4.22 11.75
N ARG A 502 -3.41 5.41 11.17
CA ARG A 502 -4.29 5.61 10.01
C ARG A 502 -3.86 4.72 8.85
N HIS A 503 -2.56 4.66 8.53
CA HIS A 503 -2.08 3.78 7.47
C HIS A 503 -2.38 2.31 7.75
N PHE A 504 -2.16 1.84 8.97
CA PHE A 504 -2.53 0.48 9.36
C PHE A 504 -4.04 0.22 9.15
N ASP A 505 -4.90 1.16 9.57
CA ASP A 505 -6.35 1.03 9.37
C ASP A 505 -6.73 1.01 7.90
N THR A 506 -6.18 1.92 7.09
CA THR A 506 -6.41 1.97 5.64
C THR A 506 -6.11 0.60 5.01
N LEU A 507 -4.98 -0.02 5.34
CA LEU A 507 -4.61 -1.33 4.78
C LEU A 507 -5.61 -2.42 5.17
N LYS A 508 -5.96 -2.53 6.47
CA LYS A 508 -6.85 -3.60 6.92
C LYS A 508 -8.27 -3.46 6.38
N GLN A 509 -8.74 -2.22 6.18
CA GLN A 509 -10.04 -1.95 5.56
C GLN A 509 -10.02 -2.38 4.09
N THR A 510 -8.99 -1.98 3.35
CA THR A 510 -8.87 -2.29 1.92
C THR A 510 -8.76 -3.78 1.63
N ILE A 511 -8.06 -4.53 2.49
CA ILE A 511 -8.01 -5.98 2.35
C ILE A 511 -9.20 -6.68 3.02
N GLY A 512 -10.18 -5.98 3.61
CA GLY A 512 -11.34 -6.62 4.23
C GLY A 512 -11.01 -7.54 5.43
N SER A 513 -9.94 -7.25 6.15
CA SER A 513 -9.54 -7.95 7.38
C SER A 513 -9.70 -7.01 8.57
N GLN A 514 -10.94 -6.68 8.94
CA GLN A 514 -11.22 -5.53 9.78
C GLN A 514 -10.91 -5.74 11.27
N LYS A 515 -10.87 -7.00 11.74
CA LYS A 515 -10.69 -7.38 13.15
C LYS A 515 -9.20 -7.57 13.49
N GLN A 516 -8.74 -7.02 14.61
CA GLN A 516 -7.33 -7.11 15.03
C GLN A 516 -7.10 -8.27 15.99
N ILE A 517 -6.16 -9.14 15.65
CA ILE A 517 -5.80 -10.33 16.45
C ILE A 517 -4.61 -10.02 17.37
N SER A 518 -3.50 -9.55 16.80
CA SER A 518 -2.27 -9.27 17.55
C SER A 518 -1.66 -8.00 17.00
N MET A 519 -1.62 -6.97 17.82
CA MET A 519 -1.17 -5.63 17.44
C MET A 519 0.15 -5.34 18.11
N VAL A 520 1.14 -4.91 17.34
CA VAL A 520 2.40 -4.39 17.88
C VAL A 520 2.61 -2.96 17.43
N CYS A 521 3.01 -2.11 18.36
CA CYS A 521 3.54 -0.80 18.04
C CYS A 521 4.97 -0.70 18.57
N TYR A 522 5.93 -0.69 17.65
CA TYR A 522 7.32 -0.43 18.01
C TYR A 522 7.52 1.07 18.20
N VAL A 523 8.23 1.47 19.24
CA VAL A 523 8.54 2.88 19.53
C VAL A 523 10.04 3.07 19.67
N SER A 524 10.58 4.19 19.18
CA SER A 524 12.01 4.52 19.29
C SER A 524 12.36 5.40 20.49
N GLN A 525 11.36 5.99 21.16
CA GLN A 525 11.51 6.80 22.37
C GLN A 525 10.57 6.29 23.47
N LYS A 526 10.93 6.45 24.76
CA LYS A 526 10.12 5.88 25.85
C LYS A 526 8.80 6.62 26.03
N TYR A 527 8.84 7.95 25.96
CA TYR A 527 7.64 8.79 26.08
C TYR A 527 6.55 8.46 25.04
N MET A 528 6.92 7.85 23.91
CA MET A 528 5.96 7.40 22.89
C MET A 528 4.99 6.33 23.40
N ALA A 529 5.35 5.55 24.43
CA ALA A 529 4.49 4.51 24.94
C ALA A 529 3.14 5.04 25.47
N SER A 530 3.15 6.18 26.18
CA SER A 530 1.92 6.80 26.68
C SER A 530 1.07 7.42 25.54
N ILE A 531 1.73 7.99 24.54
CA ILE A 531 1.10 8.59 23.36
C ILE A 531 0.42 7.51 22.51
N VAL A 532 1.12 6.41 22.24
CA VAL A 532 0.61 5.25 21.49
C VAL A 532 -0.56 4.61 22.24
N ALA A 533 -0.43 4.38 23.54
CA ALA A 533 -1.52 3.83 24.35
C ALA A 533 -2.78 4.70 24.32
N ARG A 534 -2.63 6.04 24.41
CA ARG A 534 -3.76 6.96 24.29
C ARG A 534 -4.37 6.95 22.89
N THR A 535 -3.54 6.96 21.86
CA THR A 535 -3.99 6.87 20.45
C THR A 535 -4.80 5.60 20.24
N TRP A 536 -4.32 4.46 20.77
CA TRP A 536 -5.02 3.18 20.70
C TRP A 536 -6.36 3.18 21.44
N SER A 537 -6.41 3.76 22.65
CA SER A 537 -7.66 3.89 23.43
C SER A 537 -8.73 4.67 22.67
N LEU A 538 -8.33 5.80 22.07
CA LEU A 538 -9.22 6.62 21.24
C LEU A 538 -9.77 5.84 20.05
N TYR A 539 -8.88 5.15 19.36
CA TYR A 539 -9.18 4.36 18.17
C TYR A 539 -10.12 3.18 18.46
N CYS A 540 -9.89 2.44 19.55
CA CYS A 540 -10.62 1.21 19.84
C CYS A 540 -12.05 1.43 20.35
N LYS A 541 -12.28 2.50 21.14
CA LYS A 541 -13.54 2.65 21.89
C LYS A 541 -14.06 4.08 21.96
N GLU A 542 -13.21 5.05 22.29
CA GLU A 542 -13.71 6.37 22.71
C GLU A 542 -14.28 7.19 21.55
N LEU A 543 -13.63 7.22 20.38
CA LEU A 543 -14.14 8.02 19.26
C LEU A 543 -15.45 7.47 18.70
N ALA A 544 -15.56 6.15 18.58
CA ALA A 544 -16.79 5.48 18.14
C ALA A 544 -18.00 5.78 19.05
N SER A 545 -17.78 6.16 20.31
CA SER A 545 -18.85 6.54 21.25
C SER A 545 -19.11 8.03 21.36
N LYS A 546 -18.21 8.88 20.85
CA LYS A 546 -18.26 10.34 21.02
C LYS A 546 -18.45 11.13 19.72
N SER A 547 -18.13 10.56 18.56
CA SER A 547 -18.11 11.26 17.28
C SER A 547 -18.94 10.57 16.21
N GLU A 548 -19.83 11.32 15.57
CA GLU A 548 -20.62 10.86 14.42
C GLU A 548 -19.73 10.41 13.25
N HIS A 549 -18.55 11.01 13.10
CA HIS A 549 -17.58 10.62 12.07
C HIS A 549 -17.01 9.21 12.29
N TRP A 550 -17.16 8.63 13.50
CA TRP A 550 -16.62 7.33 13.88
C TRP A 550 -17.70 6.27 14.16
N PHE A 551 -19.00 6.61 14.06
CA PHE A 551 -20.11 5.69 14.40
C PHE A 551 -20.17 4.43 13.53
N HIS A 552 -19.66 4.49 12.30
CA HIS A 552 -19.61 3.34 11.40
C HIS A 552 -18.53 2.31 11.81
N ARG A 553 -17.66 2.64 12.77
CA ARG A 553 -16.54 1.81 13.19
C ARG A 553 -16.95 0.89 14.34
N GLU A 554 -16.68 -0.40 14.18
CA GLU A 554 -16.88 -1.37 15.26
C GLU A 554 -15.86 -1.19 16.39
N LEU A 555 -16.31 -1.43 17.63
CA LEU A 555 -15.45 -1.42 18.80
C LEU A 555 -14.39 -2.53 18.73
N ALA A 556 -13.16 -2.20 19.13
CA ALA A 556 -12.05 -3.14 19.23
C ALA A 556 -11.65 -3.37 20.69
N ASP A 557 -11.15 -4.56 21.01
CA ASP A 557 -10.55 -4.83 22.31
C ASP A 557 -9.12 -4.29 22.34
N PRO A 558 -8.81 -3.30 23.20
CA PRO A 558 -7.48 -2.71 23.22
C PRO A 558 -6.40 -3.65 23.77
N ARG A 559 -6.77 -4.74 24.46
CA ARG A 559 -5.83 -5.65 25.13
C ARG A 559 -4.91 -6.42 24.18
N ASN A 560 -5.21 -6.43 22.88
CA ASN A 560 -4.42 -7.10 21.85
C ASN A 560 -3.11 -6.37 21.47
N LEU A 561 -2.81 -5.19 22.05
CA LEU A 561 -1.66 -4.35 21.73
C LEU A 561 -0.45 -4.54 22.66
N ILE A 562 0.68 -4.97 22.11
CA ILE A 562 2.00 -4.85 22.75
C ILE A 562 2.71 -3.59 22.23
N ILE A 563 3.18 -2.73 23.13
CA ILE A 563 4.05 -1.60 22.78
C ILE A 563 5.49 -1.99 23.11
N ALA A 564 6.39 -1.92 22.12
CA ALA A 564 7.75 -2.42 22.22
C ALA A 564 8.77 -1.30 21.97
N LYS A 565 9.56 -0.94 22.99
CA LYS A 565 10.66 0.02 22.83
C LYS A 565 11.84 -0.66 22.15
N VAL A 566 12.21 -0.16 20.99
CA VAL A 566 13.36 -0.62 20.20
C VAL A 566 14.38 0.51 20.06
N SER A 567 15.61 0.18 19.67
CA SER A 567 16.71 1.16 19.58
C SER A 567 16.48 2.15 18.45
N SER A 568 15.95 1.71 17.31
CA SER A 568 15.67 2.56 16.15
C SER A 568 14.60 1.98 15.24
N LEU A 569 14.01 2.85 14.42
CA LEU A 569 13.03 2.49 13.40
C LEU A 569 13.48 3.02 12.04
N PRO A 570 12.98 2.46 10.92
CA PRO A 570 13.28 2.98 9.59
C PRO A 570 12.96 4.48 9.49
N LYS A 571 13.83 5.24 8.80
CA LYS A 571 13.69 6.69 8.60
C LYS A 571 13.62 7.51 9.91
N ASP A 572 14.16 6.98 11.01
CA ASP A 572 14.12 7.60 12.33
C ASP A 572 12.69 7.87 12.83
N ALA A 573 11.74 7.01 12.42
CA ALA A 573 10.36 7.10 12.89
C ALA A 573 10.26 6.96 14.43
N LEU A 574 9.27 7.64 15.01
CA LEU A 574 8.99 7.57 16.45
C LEU A 574 8.15 6.34 16.82
N CYS A 575 7.33 5.86 15.89
CA CYS A 575 6.54 4.65 16.06
C CYS A 575 6.25 3.95 14.72
N GLU A 576 6.04 2.63 14.80
CA GLU A 576 5.67 1.75 13.68
C GLU A 576 4.55 0.80 14.14
N TRP A 577 3.41 0.81 13.44
CA TRP A 577 2.29 -0.12 13.71
C TRP A 577 2.35 -1.33 12.79
N GLY A 578 2.13 -2.52 13.33
CA GLY A 578 1.98 -3.75 12.56
C GLY A 578 1.15 -4.78 13.31
N GLY A 579 0.91 -5.92 12.67
CA GLY A 579 0.19 -6.99 13.35
C GLY A 579 -0.50 -8.00 12.45
N VAL A 580 -1.38 -8.77 13.06
CA VAL A 580 -2.21 -9.77 12.42
C VAL A 580 -3.68 -9.39 12.57
N THR A 581 -4.42 -9.52 11.48
CA THR A 581 -5.86 -9.22 11.39
C THR A 581 -6.64 -10.37 10.77
N CYS A 582 -7.96 -10.38 10.91
CA CYS A 582 -8.87 -11.30 10.22
C CYS A 582 -10.16 -10.59 9.79
N SER A 583 -10.93 -11.23 8.92
CA SER A 583 -12.24 -10.73 8.49
C SER A 583 -13.28 -10.79 9.61
N ARG A 584 -13.31 -11.89 10.37
CA ARG A 584 -14.23 -12.10 11.49
C ARG A 584 -13.64 -12.98 12.59
N PHE A 585 -14.17 -12.81 13.80
CA PHE A 585 -13.99 -13.76 14.90
C PHE A 585 -15.14 -14.76 14.91
N VAL A 586 -14.97 -15.88 15.63
CA VAL A 586 -16.09 -16.74 16.04
C VAL A 586 -16.75 -16.09 17.26
N THR A 587 -18.06 -15.90 17.22
CA THR A 587 -18.85 -15.47 18.39
C THR A 587 -19.53 -16.67 19.03
N GLU A 588 -19.89 -16.58 20.32
CA GLU A 588 -20.64 -17.64 21.01
C GLU A 588 -22.00 -17.91 20.35
N GLU A 589 -22.55 -16.95 19.59
CA GLU A 589 -23.78 -17.06 18.79
C GLU A 589 -23.65 -17.99 17.56
N ASP A 590 -22.44 -18.38 17.15
CA ASP A 590 -22.22 -19.28 16.00
C ASP A 590 -22.47 -20.77 16.37
N ASP A 591 -22.69 -21.09 17.64
CA ASP A 591 -23.04 -22.42 18.17
C ASP A 591 -24.40 -22.33 18.93
N GLU A 592 -25.54 -22.35 18.20
CA GLU A 592 -26.95 -22.46 18.65
C GLU A 592 -27.65 -21.24 19.33
N ASP A 593 -28.81 -20.84 18.75
CA ASP A 593 -29.94 -20.04 19.28
C ASP A 593 -29.69 -18.70 20.03
N THR A 594 -29.83 -17.60 19.28
CA THR A 594 -30.37 -16.26 19.66
C THR A 594 -30.18 -15.75 21.11
N ILE A 595 -29.21 -14.86 21.35
CA ILE A 595 -29.33 -13.66 22.24
C ILE A 595 -28.37 -12.56 21.73
N PRO A 596 -28.79 -11.29 21.56
CA PRO A 596 -27.96 -10.24 21.00
C PRO A 596 -26.88 -9.72 21.96
N PHE A 597 -25.73 -9.39 21.39
CA PHE A 597 -24.65 -8.51 21.88
C PHE A 597 -24.97 -7.75 23.19
N SER A 598 -24.58 -8.32 24.33
CA SER A 598 -24.48 -7.59 25.59
C SER A 598 -23.61 -8.33 26.61
N SER A 599 -22.30 -8.25 26.41
CA SER A 599 -21.28 -8.08 27.45
C SER A 599 -19.95 -8.63 26.94
N ILE A 600 -19.03 -7.72 26.63
CA ILE A 600 -17.64 -7.97 26.97
C ILE A 600 -17.68 -8.20 28.48
N LYS A 601 -17.74 -9.46 28.94
CA LYS A 601 -17.35 -9.72 30.33
C LYS A 601 -15.94 -9.19 30.42
N GLU A 602 -15.74 -8.19 31.27
CA GLU A 602 -14.45 -7.92 31.87
C GLU A 602 -14.05 -9.21 32.58
N ASP A 603 -13.52 -10.17 31.83
CA ASP A 603 -12.67 -11.19 32.39
C ASP A 603 -11.58 -10.37 33.08
N SER A 604 -11.48 -10.49 34.41
CA SER A 604 -10.68 -9.63 35.29
C SER A 604 -9.16 -9.75 35.05
N GLY A 605 -8.76 -10.39 33.95
CA GLY A 605 -7.40 -10.54 33.46
C GLY A 605 -7.01 -9.48 32.42
N ASN A 606 -5.72 -9.11 32.44
CA ASN A 606 -5.07 -8.28 31.42
C ASN A 606 -4.77 -9.07 30.11
N GLU A 607 -5.52 -10.13 29.80
CA GLU A 607 -5.31 -11.02 28.64
C GLU A 607 -6.32 -10.70 27.53
N PHE A 608 -5.87 -10.74 26.27
CA PHE A 608 -6.74 -10.81 25.11
C PHE A 608 -6.80 -12.24 24.58
N LYS A 609 -7.99 -12.68 24.14
CA LYS A 609 -8.20 -13.98 23.48
C LYS A 609 -9.05 -13.77 22.23
N ALA A 610 -8.67 -14.44 21.14
CA ALA A 610 -9.48 -14.50 19.93
C ALA A 610 -9.46 -15.91 19.34
N THR A 611 -10.58 -16.33 18.78
CA THR A 611 -10.74 -17.62 18.11
C THR A 611 -11.25 -17.39 16.69
N VAL A 612 -10.68 -18.12 15.74
CA VAL A 612 -11.02 -18.05 14.32
C VAL A 612 -11.21 -19.47 13.78
N ARG A 613 -12.39 -19.79 13.25
CA ARG A 613 -12.73 -21.12 12.67
C ARG A 613 -12.85 -21.02 11.15
N GLY A 614 -12.12 -21.85 10.41
CA GLY A 614 -12.24 -21.92 8.95
C GLY A 614 -11.58 -23.16 8.38
N ASN A 615 -12.17 -23.71 7.32
CA ASN A 615 -11.66 -24.89 6.60
C ASN A 615 -11.40 -26.13 7.50
N GLY A 616 -12.22 -26.30 8.54
CA GLY A 616 -12.09 -27.41 9.51
C GLY A 616 -11.08 -27.16 10.64
N ASP A 617 -10.32 -26.06 10.59
CA ASP A 617 -9.33 -25.70 11.60
C ASP A 617 -9.88 -24.63 12.57
N THR A 618 -9.52 -24.76 13.86
CA THR A 618 -9.72 -23.73 14.88
C THR A 618 -8.37 -23.17 15.27
N ARG A 619 -8.18 -21.85 15.08
CA ARG A 619 -6.97 -21.13 15.46
C ARG A 619 -7.26 -20.22 16.64
N CYS A 620 -6.46 -20.34 17.70
CA CYS A 620 -6.64 -19.56 18.92
C CYS A 620 -5.44 -18.63 19.14
N TYR A 621 -5.74 -17.38 19.48
CA TYR A 621 -4.75 -16.32 19.65
C TYR A 621 -4.86 -15.71 21.03
N LYS A 622 -3.70 -15.39 21.62
CA LYS A 622 -3.62 -14.71 22.92
C LYS A 622 -2.60 -13.60 22.90
N THR A 623 -2.93 -12.48 23.55
CA THR A 623 -1.96 -11.46 23.94
C THR A 623 -1.87 -11.45 25.45
N LEU A 624 -0.65 -11.61 25.97
CA LEU A 624 -0.36 -11.71 27.40
C LEU A 624 0.74 -10.72 27.79
N TYR A 625 0.66 -10.24 29.03
CA TYR A 625 1.72 -9.48 29.68
C TYR A 625 2.16 -10.22 30.94
N VAL A 626 3.46 -10.17 31.21
CA VAL A 626 4.06 -10.82 32.37
C VAL A 626 4.80 -9.76 33.18
N ASP A 627 4.69 -9.82 34.51
CA ASP A 627 5.29 -8.84 35.43
C ASP A 627 6.52 -9.41 36.17
N SER A 628 6.72 -10.74 36.18
CA SER A 628 7.84 -11.38 36.89
C SER A 628 8.50 -12.54 36.12
N LYS A 629 9.77 -12.82 36.43
CA LYS A 629 10.50 -13.96 35.83
C LYS A 629 9.87 -15.30 36.19
N ASP A 630 9.27 -15.42 37.37
CA ASP A 630 8.61 -16.64 37.83
C ASP A 630 7.34 -16.93 37.03
N GLU A 631 6.55 -15.90 36.72
CA GLU A 631 5.40 -16.01 35.81
C GLU A 631 5.84 -16.44 34.41
N LEU A 632 6.92 -15.85 33.88
CA LEU A 632 7.44 -16.19 32.56
C LEU A 632 7.92 -17.65 32.51
N ASN A 633 8.67 -18.08 33.52
CA ASN A 633 9.12 -19.45 33.66
C ASN A 633 7.94 -20.42 33.83
N LYS A 634 6.90 -20.03 34.58
CA LYS A 634 5.68 -20.83 34.75
C LYS A 634 4.90 -20.95 33.44
N PHE A 635 4.84 -19.90 32.62
CA PHE A 635 4.25 -19.95 31.30
C PHE A 635 4.99 -20.98 30.43
N PHE A 636 6.32 -20.87 30.32
CA PHE A 636 7.12 -21.78 29.48
C PHE A 636 7.16 -23.23 29.98
N LYS A 637 7.04 -23.47 31.29
CA LYS A 637 6.86 -24.81 31.85
C LYS A 637 5.55 -25.47 31.42
N ASN A 638 4.51 -24.68 31.16
CA ASN A 638 3.18 -25.14 30.77
C ASN A 638 2.87 -24.85 29.29
N GLN A 639 3.88 -24.44 28.51
CA GLN A 639 3.72 -24.16 27.08
C GLN A 639 3.42 -25.50 26.39
N GLY A 640 2.17 -25.68 26.00
CA GLY A 640 1.76 -26.79 25.14
C GLY A 640 2.37 -26.68 23.74
N HIS A 641 1.72 -27.29 22.75
CA HIS A 641 2.13 -27.12 21.36
C HIS A 641 1.60 -25.80 20.81
N SER A 642 2.34 -24.71 21.07
CA SER A 642 1.98 -23.35 20.64
C SER A 642 3.18 -22.62 20.06
N GLN A 643 2.93 -21.72 19.12
CA GLN A 643 3.92 -20.75 18.67
C GLN A 643 3.85 -19.51 19.57
N VAL A 644 5.01 -19.04 20.03
CA VAL A 644 5.11 -17.85 20.88
C VAL A 644 6.02 -16.82 20.21
N THR A 645 5.59 -15.57 20.12
CA THR A 645 6.47 -14.42 19.86
C THR A 645 6.66 -13.67 21.18
N LEU A 646 7.90 -13.65 21.67
CA LEU A 646 8.28 -13.10 22.96
C LEU A 646 9.02 -11.76 22.80
N PHE A 647 8.42 -10.70 23.33
CA PHE A 647 9.05 -9.39 23.46
C PHE A 647 9.63 -9.28 24.86
N CYS A 648 10.96 -9.22 24.99
CA CYS A 648 11.62 -9.00 26.28
C CYS A 648 13.07 -8.53 26.11
N GLN A 649 13.65 -8.02 27.19
CA GLN A 649 15.10 -7.86 27.28
C GLN A 649 15.81 -9.23 27.34
N PRO A 650 16.91 -9.46 26.61
CA PRO A 650 17.66 -10.73 26.62
C PRO A 650 18.20 -11.21 27.98
N SER A 651 18.42 -10.30 28.93
CA SER A 651 18.86 -10.64 30.30
C SER A 651 17.85 -11.49 31.08
N ASN A 652 16.63 -11.64 30.55
CA ASN A 652 15.62 -12.56 31.03
C ASN A 652 15.85 -13.94 30.38
N GLN A 653 16.66 -14.77 31.05
CA GLN A 653 17.28 -16.03 30.59
C GLN A 653 16.31 -17.16 30.12
N VAL A 654 15.49 -16.94 29.08
CA VAL A 654 14.64 -17.98 28.49
C VAL A 654 15.06 -18.35 27.05
N LEU A 655 16.31 -18.08 26.67
CA LEU A 655 16.81 -18.27 25.29
C LEU A 655 16.80 -19.73 24.78
N HIS A 656 16.50 -20.70 25.65
CA HIS A 656 16.39 -22.13 25.31
C HIS A 656 14.92 -22.62 25.21
N ALA A 657 13.93 -21.74 25.37
CA ALA A 657 12.54 -22.12 25.18
C ALA A 657 12.29 -22.55 23.73
N LYS A 658 11.61 -23.69 23.57
CA LYS A 658 11.24 -24.23 22.26
C LYS A 658 10.03 -23.48 21.70
N ASN A 659 9.92 -23.41 20.38
CA ASN A 659 8.77 -22.82 19.69
C ASN A 659 8.57 -21.32 19.99
N VAL A 660 9.70 -20.60 20.17
CA VAL A 660 9.71 -19.17 20.48
C VAL A 660 10.43 -18.39 19.39
N GLU A 661 9.78 -17.35 18.90
CA GLU A 661 10.42 -16.21 18.25
C GLU A 661 10.81 -15.18 19.32
N PHE A 662 12.09 -14.87 19.41
CA PHE A 662 12.59 -13.84 20.31
C PHE A 662 12.65 -12.50 19.57
N VAL A 663 12.02 -11.48 20.14
CA VAL A 663 12.12 -10.09 19.69
C VAL A 663 12.76 -9.28 20.82
N PRO A 664 14.10 -9.10 20.81
CA PRO A 664 14.80 -8.33 21.83
C PRO A 664 14.38 -6.87 21.79
N VAL A 665 13.82 -6.38 22.89
CA VAL A 665 13.35 -5.00 23.04
C VAL A 665 13.88 -4.41 24.34
N GLU A 666 14.12 -3.10 24.35
CA GLU A 666 14.64 -2.39 25.51
C GLU A 666 13.61 -2.35 26.63
N LYS A 667 12.33 -2.16 26.29
CA LYS A 667 11.21 -2.16 27.23
C LYS A 667 9.94 -2.67 26.56
N VAL A 668 9.01 -3.19 27.36
CA VAL A 668 7.68 -3.61 26.93
C VAL A 668 6.65 -2.83 27.72
N TYR A 669 5.60 -2.37 27.06
CA TYR A 669 4.44 -1.75 27.70
C TYR A 669 3.16 -2.43 27.21
N ASP A 670 2.15 -2.43 28.08
CA ASP A 670 0.81 -2.87 27.71
C ASP A 670 0.02 -1.79 26.97
N TYR A 671 -1.20 -2.13 26.56
CA TYR A 671 -2.14 -1.23 25.90
C TYR A 671 -2.52 0.02 26.71
N LYS A 672 -2.21 0.09 28.01
CA LYS A 672 -2.40 1.26 28.88
C LYS A 672 -1.12 2.10 29.02
N GLY A 673 -0.03 1.70 28.36
CA GLY A 673 1.27 2.35 28.47
C GLY A 673 2.01 2.00 29.78
N LYS A 674 1.57 0.97 30.52
CA LYS A 674 2.26 0.53 31.73
C LYS A 674 3.39 -0.43 31.36
N GLU A 675 4.59 -0.19 31.89
CA GLU A 675 5.75 -1.04 31.68
C GLU A 675 5.54 -2.45 32.26
N ARG A 676 5.96 -3.47 31.50
CA ARG A 676 5.82 -4.91 31.79
C ARG A 676 7.18 -5.58 31.61
N LEU A 677 7.39 -6.73 32.26
CA LEU A 677 8.64 -7.49 32.10
C LEU A 677 8.75 -8.09 30.68
N ALA A 678 7.65 -8.63 30.18
CA ALA A 678 7.56 -9.25 28.87
C ALA A 678 6.14 -9.17 28.29
N GLY A 679 6.07 -9.19 26.96
CA GLY A 679 4.83 -9.32 26.20
C GLY A 679 4.88 -10.57 25.34
N LEU A 680 3.78 -11.29 25.22
CA LEU A 680 3.70 -12.53 24.45
C LEU A 680 2.50 -12.49 23.51
N PHE A 681 2.74 -12.79 22.24
CA PHE A 681 1.71 -13.31 21.35
C PHE A 681 1.80 -14.81 21.31
N VAL A 682 0.66 -15.48 21.47
CA VAL A 682 0.61 -16.94 21.46
C VAL A 682 -0.45 -17.42 20.48
N MET A 683 -0.07 -18.34 19.60
CA MET A 683 -0.95 -19.04 18.68
C MET A 683 -0.99 -20.53 19.02
N TYR A 684 -2.20 -21.09 19.06
CA TYR A 684 -2.49 -22.51 19.25
C TYR A 684 -3.31 -23.07 18.08
#